data_AF-A0A4U5PSR7-F1
#
_entry.id   AF-A0A4U5PSR7-F1
#
_cell.length_a   1.000
_cell.length_b   1.000
_cell.length_c   1.000
_cell.angle_alpha   90.00
_cell.angle_beta   90.00
_cell.angle_gamma   90.00
#
_symmetry.space_group_name_H-M   'P 1'
#
loop_
_entity.id
_entity.type
_entity.pdbx_description
1 polymer ?
#
loop_
_entity_poly.entity_id
_entity_poly.type
_entity_poly.pdbx_seq_one_letter_code
_entity_poly.pdbx_strand_id
1 'polypeptide(L)'
;MEIIENGQDTSSAVTSLLPLASVSQQPYVSELLSFTLDRLHKEPELLRVDAERIQRQMQEVAVVNYRAFIAAADALLAIRQQVSSIDNHLESLITEIPNLTSGCTEFIESAEEILEKRKMNQTLLANHSTLLDLLEIPQLMDTCVRNGNYDEALDLETFVCKLSTMHPKLPVIQALAAEVRQTTQSLLSQLLQKLRSNIQLPECLRIIGYLRRIGVFSEYEMRLQFLRCRESWLTGILEDLDQRNAYEYLKGMINCHRTHLFDVVNQYRAIFADDTSGSEENYDGGLLFSWAMHQITSHLKTLKIMLPKITEGGSLSNILDSCMYCAVGLNWVGLDFRGLLPPLFEEAVLNLFSKNMNTAVENFQLVLDSHRWVPLPAVGFPSYSIGEEQQEDVTPPSYLMEHPPLAVFINGVSAAMNELRPCAPVSLKHVLAQELIKGLQAVSDSLLRYNATRMLRENESGLFLSLCRSFIEVAYPHCATCFGRCYPGGAALIMDAKNLYDGIGRLLATSSRELQRPANNTEGKKITENGDQPVVENGVTPEVEQSGVAIADEKDQTSPTVQIDEKQVVKGCAMESNVEQQSPSQKFQIYSTSNTGVTPFWREKYERDAKKYWDVFYKRHQDKFFKDRHYLDKEWGQYFAGEERRVVLEVGCGAGNTIFPLVASYPNIFVHACDFSPRAVNLVKTHKDYLETCVGAFVCDLTVDDLSKEISPSSVDIVTMIFVLSAVSPEKMPLILQNIKKVMKPNGYVLLRDYAVGDLAQERLTSKDQQISENFYVRGDGTRAFYFSNEFLTSLFKDNGFDVEELGLCCKQVENRSREIVMNRRWIQAVIPICVRQLKLFC
;
A
#
# COMPACT_ATOMS: atom_id res chain seq x y z
N MET A 1 52.88 -80.92 14.01
CA MET A 1 52.41 -80.57 15.37
C MET A 1 51.17 -81.41 15.60
N GLU A 2 51.02 -82.34 16.53
CA GLU A 2 51.80 -82.96 17.63
C GLU A 2 51.20 -84.39 17.79
N ILE A 3 52.01 -85.46 17.97
CA ILE A 3 52.14 -86.34 19.18
C ILE A 3 50.80 -87.00 19.60
N ILE A 4 50.65 -88.34 19.68
CA ILE A 4 50.84 -89.24 20.86
C ILE A 4 50.59 -90.70 20.37
N GLU A 5 51.57 -91.61 20.36
CA GLU A 5 52.07 -92.58 21.37
C GLU A 5 51.47 -94.01 21.35
N ASN A 6 52.43 -94.94 21.26
CA ASN A 6 52.55 -96.36 21.59
C ASN A 6 51.59 -97.05 22.58
N GLY A 7 51.44 -98.36 22.36
CA GLY A 7 51.21 -99.38 23.38
C GLY A 7 51.49 -100.79 22.84
N GLN A 8 52.69 -101.32 23.13
CA GLN A 8 53.06 -102.73 22.95
C GLN A 8 52.38 -103.59 24.02
N ASP A 9 52.07 -104.85 23.71
CA ASP A 9 52.40 -105.93 24.64
C ASP A 9 52.61 -107.28 23.92
N THR A 10 53.62 -107.99 24.41
CA THR A 10 54.29 -109.17 23.85
C THR A 10 53.93 -110.47 24.60
N SER A 11 54.34 -111.62 24.01
CA SER A 11 54.64 -112.92 24.67
C SER A 11 53.45 -113.90 24.79
N SER A 12 53.52 -115.22 24.55
CA SER A 12 54.56 -116.21 24.22
C SER A 12 53.83 -117.47 23.72
N ALA A 13 54.16 -118.06 22.57
CA ALA A 13 55.07 -119.20 22.37
C ALA A 13 54.59 -120.59 22.87
N VAL A 14 54.85 -121.57 21.98
CA VAL A 14 55.01 -123.03 22.19
C VAL A 14 53.75 -123.92 22.06
N THR A 15 53.48 -124.45 20.85
CA THR A 15 53.56 -125.90 20.58
C THR A 15 53.47 -126.20 19.08
N SER A 16 54.63 -126.40 18.47
CA SER A 16 54.82 -126.93 17.12
C SER A 16 55.16 -128.42 17.20
N LEU A 17 54.23 -129.33 16.92
CA LEU A 17 54.54 -130.74 16.64
C LEU A 17 53.57 -131.31 15.58
N LEU A 18 54.04 -131.28 14.32
CA LEU A 18 53.71 -132.07 13.10
C LEU A 18 53.53 -131.15 11.86
N PRO A 19 54.58 -130.94 11.03
CA PRO A 19 54.59 -130.01 9.90
C PRO A 19 54.12 -130.67 8.59
N LEU A 20 52.95 -131.31 8.59
CA LEU A 20 52.39 -131.97 7.39
C LEU A 20 50.95 -131.54 7.03
N ALA A 21 50.40 -130.46 7.61
CA ALA A 21 49.10 -129.88 7.22
C ALA A 21 48.97 -128.38 7.57
N SER A 22 48.15 -127.61 6.81
CA SER A 22 47.85 -126.19 7.09
C SER A 22 47.01 -126.02 8.38
N VAL A 23 47.00 -124.81 8.99
CA VAL A 23 46.35 -124.54 10.31
C VAL A 23 44.88 -124.99 10.36
N SER A 24 44.16 -124.93 9.23
CA SER A 24 42.76 -125.37 9.10
C SER A 24 42.59 -126.89 8.99
N GLN A 25 43.64 -127.65 8.69
CA GLN A 25 43.62 -129.09 8.46
C GLN A 25 44.15 -129.90 9.65
N GLN A 26 44.78 -129.25 10.64
CA GLN A 26 45.28 -129.90 11.85
C GLN A 26 44.24 -130.70 12.65
N PRO A 27 42.98 -130.26 12.81
CA PRO A 27 41.98 -131.03 13.55
C PRO A 27 41.71 -132.40 12.91
N TYR A 28 41.61 -132.42 11.58
CA TYR A 28 41.32 -133.63 10.81
C TYR A 28 42.50 -134.61 10.82
N VAL A 29 43.74 -134.10 10.74
CA VAL A 29 44.94 -134.93 10.84
C VAL A 29 45.10 -135.53 12.25
N SER A 30 44.72 -134.78 13.29
CA SER A 30 44.67 -135.31 14.66
C SER A 30 43.61 -136.41 14.82
N GLU A 31 42.50 -136.32 14.09
CA GLU A 31 41.43 -137.32 14.12
C GLU A 31 41.85 -138.63 13.42
N LEU A 32 42.55 -138.52 12.28
CA LEU A 32 43.14 -139.66 11.55
C LEU A 32 44.08 -140.52 12.43
N LEU A 33 44.87 -139.89 13.29
CA LEU A 33 45.78 -140.59 14.22
C LEU A 33 45.05 -141.40 15.30
N SER A 34 43.75 -141.15 15.52
CA SER A 34 42.90 -141.89 16.47
C SER A 34 42.19 -143.09 15.85
N PHE A 35 42.32 -143.30 14.53
CA PHE A 35 41.59 -144.36 13.81
C PHE A 35 42.31 -145.71 13.86
N THR A 36 41.52 -146.78 13.93
CA THR A 36 42.03 -148.16 13.81
C THR A 36 42.45 -148.45 12.36
N LEU A 37 43.42 -149.36 12.16
CA LEU A 37 44.03 -149.64 10.86
C LEU A 37 42.98 -150.00 9.76
N ASP A 38 41.90 -150.71 10.13
CA ASP A 38 40.81 -151.08 9.20
C ASP A 38 39.98 -149.88 8.74
N ARG A 39 39.80 -148.87 9.62
CA ARG A 39 39.11 -147.61 9.27
C ARG A 39 39.99 -146.72 8.42
N LEU A 40 41.27 -146.62 8.75
CA LEU A 40 42.24 -145.82 7.98
C LEU A 40 42.37 -146.31 6.53
N HIS A 41 42.25 -147.61 6.29
CA HIS A 41 42.30 -148.18 4.93
C HIS A 41 41.06 -147.84 4.08
N LYS A 42 39.90 -147.62 4.71
CA LYS A 42 38.63 -147.25 4.03
C LYS A 42 38.42 -145.73 3.91
N GLU A 43 39.19 -144.94 4.66
CA GLU A 43 39.06 -143.48 4.74
C GLU A 43 39.21 -142.73 3.39
N PRO A 44 40.15 -143.10 2.48
CA PRO A 44 40.27 -142.40 1.19
C PRO A 44 39.02 -142.54 0.33
N GLU A 45 38.37 -143.70 0.38
CA GLU A 45 37.15 -143.95 -0.40
C GLU A 45 35.93 -143.27 0.23
N LEU A 46 35.87 -143.19 1.56
CA LEU A 46 34.87 -142.37 2.27
C LEU A 46 35.02 -140.88 1.94
N LEU A 47 36.24 -140.35 1.96
CA LEU A 47 36.51 -138.95 1.57
C LEU A 47 36.16 -138.67 0.12
N ARG A 48 36.42 -139.61 -0.79
CA ARG A 48 36.04 -139.47 -2.20
C ARG A 48 34.53 -139.38 -2.36
N VAL A 49 33.79 -140.26 -1.68
CA VAL A 49 32.32 -140.25 -1.68
C VAL A 49 31.77 -138.96 -1.04
N ASP A 50 32.37 -138.49 0.04
CA ASP A 50 31.95 -137.25 0.71
C ASP A 50 32.29 -136.00 -0.13
N ALA A 51 33.42 -135.96 -0.83
CA ALA A 51 33.76 -134.88 -1.75
C ALA A 51 32.79 -134.83 -2.95
N GLU A 52 32.47 -135.99 -3.55
CA GLU A 52 31.46 -136.07 -4.62
C GLU A 52 30.08 -135.66 -4.11
N ARG A 53 29.74 -136.00 -2.85
CA ARG A 53 28.50 -135.57 -2.20
C ARG A 53 28.47 -134.05 -2.00
N ILE A 54 29.54 -133.45 -1.47
CA ILE A 54 29.62 -132.00 -1.23
C ILE A 54 29.61 -131.24 -2.55
N GLN A 55 30.30 -131.71 -3.59
CA GLN A 55 30.28 -131.07 -4.89
C GLN A 55 28.89 -131.12 -5.52
N ARG A 56 28.19 -132.26 -5.42
CA ARG A 56 26.78 -132.34 -5.81
C ARG A 56 25.91 -131.39 -4.99
N GLN A 57 26.05 -131.37 -3.67
CA GLN A 57 25.29 -130.46 -2.80
C GLN A 57 25.57 -128.99 -3.11
N MET A 58 26.81 -128.62 -3.43
CA MET A 58 27.15 -127.24 -3.75
C MET A 58 26.64 -126.84 -5.14
N GLN A 59 26.70 -127.75 -6.12
CA GLN A 59 26.07 -127.55 -7.42
C GLN A 59 24.55 -127.48 -7.29
N GLU A 60 23.96 -128.33 -6.47
CA GLU A 60 22.53 -128.34 -6.21
C GLU A 60 22.10 -127.07 -5.47
N VAL A 61 22.84 -126.60 -4.46
CA VAL A 61 22.57 -125.33 -3.78
C VAL A 61 22.78 -124.13 -4.71
N ALA A 62 23.83 -124.15 -5.55
CA ALA A 62 24.08 -123.11 -6.54
C ALA A 62 22.98 -123.08 -7.61
N VAL A 63 22.49 -124.24 -8.06
CA VAL A 63 21.40 -124.36 -9.05
C VAL A 63 20.03 -124.08 -8.43
N VAL A 64 19.79 -124.46 -7.18
CA VAL A 64 18.55 -124.15 -6.46
C VAL A 64 18.47 -122.65 -6.15
N ASN A 65 19.60 -122.03 -5.80
CA ASN A 65 19.65 -120.63 -5.35
C ASN A 65 20.34 -119.67 -6.34
N TYR A 66 20.53 -120.04 -7.61
CA TYR A 66 21.21 -119.20 -8.60
C TYR A 66 20.57 -117.81 -8.74
N ARG A 67 19.24 -117.72 -8.56
CA ARG A 67 18.50 -116.45 -8.57
C ARG A 67 18.94 -115.50 -7.46
N ALA A 68 19.29 -116.00 -6.27
CA ALA A 68 19.75 -115.16 -5.17
C ALA A 68 21.14 -114.57 -5.46
N PHE A 69 22.03 -115.35 -6.10
CA PHE A 69 23.35 -114.86 -6.50
C PHE A 69 23.27 -113.83 -7.63
N ILE A 70 22.41 -114.06 -8.63
CA ILE A 70 22.15 -113.06 -9.68
C ILE A 70 21.56 -111.79 -9.07
N ALA A 71 20.55 -111.91 -8.20
CA ALA A 71 19.94 -110.76 -7.53
C ALA A 71 20.96 -109.97 -6.67
N ALA A 72 21.88 -110.65 -5.99
CA ALA A 72 22.94 -109.99 -5.22
C ALA A 72 23.95 -109.26 -6.13
N ALA A 73 24.33 -109.87 -7.25
CA ALA A 73 25.22 -109.24 -8.23
C ALA A 73 24.55 -108.03 -8.91
N ASP A 74 23.28 -108.15 -9.27
CA ASP A 74 22.46 -107.06 -9.83
C ASP A 74 22.30 -105.91 -8.83
N ALA A 75 22.06 -106.22 -7.55
CA ALA A 75 22.00 -105.20 -6.49
C ALA A 75 23.34 -104.47 -6.30
N LEU A 76 24.47 -105.18 -6.35
CA LEU A 76 25.80 -104.59 -6.28
C LEU A 76 26.10 -103.67 -7.46
N LEU A 77 25.71 -104.08 -8.68
CA LEU A 77 25.81 -103.24 -9.87
C LEU A 77 24.93 -101.99 -9.77
N ALA A 78 23.69 -102.15 -9.31
CA ALA A 78 22.76 -101.04 -9.11
C ALA A 78 23.30 -100.03 -8.09
N ILE A 79 23.81 -100.49 -6.95
CA ILE A 79 24.41 -99.62 -5.94
C ILE A 79 25.61 -98.86 -6.52
N ARG A 80 26.50 -99.54 -7.25
CA ARG A 80 27.66 -98.88 -7.86
C ARG A 80 27.27 -97.80 -8.87
N GLN A 81 26.22 -98.04 -9.65
CA GLN A 81 25.67 -97.04 -10.57
C GLN A 81 25.05 -95.85 -9.81
N GLN A 82 24.30 -96.11 -8.74
CA GLN A 82 23.70 -95.04 -7.93
C GLN A 82 24.76 -94.17 -7.24
N VAL A 83 25.83 -94.77 -6.70
CA VAL A 83 26.93 -94.01 -6.10
C VAL A 83 27.64 -93.14 -7.13
N SER A 84 27.88 -93.68 -8.34
CA SER A 84 28.44 -92.91 -9.44
C SER A 84 27.51 -91.76 -9.88
N SER A 85 26.19 -91.98 -9.88
CA SER A 85 25.23 -90.91 -10.14
C SER A 85 25.26 -89.82 -9.06
N ILE A 86 25.38 -90.18 -7.79
CA ILE A 86 25.48 -89.21 -6.69
C ILE A 86 26.74 -88.36 -6.83
N ASP A 87 27.87 -88.98 -7.14
CA ASP A 87 29.15 -88.30 -7.34
C ASP A 87 29.06 -87.24 -8.45
N ASN A 88 28.49 -87.62 -9.61
CA ASN A 88 28.27 -86.69 -10.73
C ASN A 88 27.34 -85.52 -10.36
N HIS A 89 26.27 -85.76 -9.59
CA HIS A 89 25.38 -84.68 -9.14
C HIS A 89 26.08 -83.74 -8.15
N LEU A 90 26.96 -84.28 -7.31
CA LEU A 90 27.69 -83.50 -6.31
C LEU A 90 28.77 -82.63 -6.97
N GLU A 91 29.47 -83.15 -7.98
CA GLU A 91 30.37 -82.35 -8.82
C GLU A 91 29.63 -81.25 -9.58
N SER A 92 28.47 -81.54 -10.15
CA SER A 92 27.64 -80.54 -10.82
C SER A 92 27.22 -79.43 -9.84
N LEU A 93 26.83 -79.78 -8.61
CA LEU A 93 26.47 -78.81 -7.58
C LEU A 93 27.67 -77.94 -7.17
N ILE A 94 28.86 -78.53 -6.99
CA ILE A 94 30.09 -77.79 -6.69
C ILE A 94 30.42 -76.80 -7.80
N THR A 95 30.16 -77.17 -9.05
CA THR A 95 30.45 -76.33 -10.22
C THR A 95 29.48 -75.16 -10.36
N GLU A 96 28.20 -75.33 -10.01
CA GLU A 96 27.17 -74.29 -10.15
C GLU A 96 27.06 -73.30 -8.96
N ILE A 97 27.50 -73.69 -7.76
CA ILE A 97 27.46 -72.81 -6.57
C ILE A 97 28.21 -71.47 -6.78
N PRO A 98 29.42 -71.42 -7.38
CA PRO A 98 30.11 -70.17 -7.66
C PRO A 98 29.33 -69.25 -8.62
N ASN A 99 28.71 -69.82 -9.67
CA ASN A 99 27.89 -69.06 -10.62
C ASN A 99 26.69 -68.44 -9.92
N LEU A 100 26.01 -69.21 -9.07
CA LEU A 100 24.90 -68.72 -8.25
C LEU A 100 25.38 -67.61 -7.29
N THR A 101 26.54 -67.78 -6.67
CA THR A 101 27.10 -66.79 -5.74
C THR A 101 27.42 -65.47 -6.47
N SER A 102 28.03 -65.54 -7.66
CA SER A 102 28.32 -64.37 -8.50
C SER A 102 27.05 -63.65 -8.94
N GLY A 103 26.02 -64.41 -9.38
CA GLY A 103 24.73 -63.83 -9.75
C GLY A 103 24.02 -63.17 -8.56
N CYS A 104 24.12 -63.75 -7.36
CA CYS A 104 23.61 -63.15 -6.14
C CYS A 104 24.33 -61.84 -5.78
N THR A 105 25.66 -61.76 -5.94
CA THR A 105 26.40 -60.52 -5.67
C THR A 105 26.06 -59.41 -6.66
N GLU A 106 26.01 -59.71 -7.96
CA GLU A 106 25.59 -58.73 -8.98
C GLU A 106 24.16 -58.25 -8.76
N PHE A 107 23.27 -59.17 -8.38
CA PHE A 107 21.89 -58.83 -8.04
C PHE A 107 21.83 -57.89 -6.82
N ILE A 108 22.61 -58.13 -5.77
CA ILE A 108 22.65 -57.27 -4.58
C ILE A 108 23.15 -55.86 -4.94
N GLU A 109 24.25 -55.74 -5.70
CA GLU A 109 24.77 -54.44 -6.11
C GLU A 109 23.76 -53.65 -6.97
N SER A 110 23.13 -54.32 -7.93
CA SER A 110 22.10 -53.70 -8.77
C SER A 110 20.86 -53.32 -7.96
N ALA A 111 20.45 -54.16 -7.01
CA ALA A 111 19.33 -53.88 -6.13
C ALA A 111 19.60 -52.69 -5.22
N GLU A 112 20.82 -52.54 -4.68
CA GLU A 112 21.22 -51.39 -3.87
C GLU A 112 21.13 -50.08 -4.67
N GLU A 113 21.64 -50.04 -5.89
CA GLU A 113 21.57 -48.83 -6.75
C GLU A 113 20.10 -48.44 -7.05
N ILE A 114 19.26 -49.44 -7.33
CA ILE A 114 17.82 -49.22 -7.55
C ILE A 114 17.15 -48.74 -6.26
N LEU A 115 17.50 -49.31 -5.11
CA LEU A 115 16.96 -48.91 -3.81
C LEU A 115 17.36 -47.47 -3.45
N GLU A 116 18.60 -47.05 -3.73
CA GLU A 116 19.02 -45.65 -3.52
C GLU A 116 18.25 -44.68 -4.41
N LYS A 117 18.13 -44.99 -5.72
CA LYS A 117 17.33 -44.19 -6.66
C LYS A 117 15.86 -44.13 -6.22
N ARG A 118 15.29 -45.26 -5.79
CA ARG A 118 13.92 -45.33 -5.29
C ARG A 118 13.75 -44.52 -4.01
N LYS A 119 14.72 -44.55 -3.10
CA LYS A 119 14.72 -43.76 -1.86
C LYS A 119 14.77 -42.26 -2.15
N MET A 120 15.62 -41.82 -3.09
CA MET A 120 15.64 -40.43 -3.56
C MET A 120 14.29 -40.03 -4.17
N ASN A 121 13.72 -40.85 -5.06
CA ASN A 121 12.42 -40.58 -5.69
C ASN A 121 11.27 -40.55 -4.67
N GLN A 122 11.27 -41.45 -3.68
CA GLN A 122 10.28 -41.43 -2.60
C GLN A 122 10.42 -40.17 -1.74
N THR A 123 11.64 -39.73 -1.47
CA THR A 123 11.88 -38.49 -0.71
C THR A 123 11.43 -37.26 -1.49
N LEU A 124 11.66 -37.22 -2.80
CA LEU A 124 11.16 -36.17 -3.69
C LEU A 124 9.63 -36.19 -3.73
N LEU A 125 9.01 -37.36 -3.90
CA LEU A 125 7.56 -37.52 -3.92
C LEU A 125 6.92 -37.13 -2.59
N ALA A 126 7.54 -37.46 -1.45
CA ALA A 126 7.03 -37.07 -0.14
C ALA A 126 7.04 -35.55 0.06
N ASN A 127 8.04 -34.85 -0.50
CA ASN A 127 8.20 -33.40 -0.36
C ASN A 127 7.73 -32.60 -1.58
N HIS A 128 7.13 -33.24 -2.59
CA HIS A 128 6.83 -32.61 -3.88
C HIS A 128 5.90 -31.41 -3.74
N SER A 129 4.93 -31.47 -2.83
CA SER A 129 3.97 -30.39 -2.58
C SER A 129 4.68 -29.14 -2.08
N THR A 130 5.56 -29.27 -1.09
CA THR A 130 6.35 -28.16 -0.54
C THR A 130 7.28 -27.55 -1.59
N LEU A 131 7.84 -28.39 -2.47
CA LEU A 131 8.70 -27.95 -3.56
C LEU A 131 7.91 -27.16 -4.61
N LEU A 132 6.70 -27.59 -4.91
CA LEU A 132 5.78 -26.91 -5.81
C LEU A 132 5.32 -25.57 -5.21
N ASP A 133 4.94 -25.54 -3.93
CA ASP A 133 4.59 -24.31 -3.21
C ASP A 133 5.73 -23.27 -3.28
N LEU A 134 6.98 -23.72 -3.17
CA LEU A 134 8.16 -22.85 -3.29
C LEU A 134 8.34 -22.30 -4.71
N LEU A 135 8.10 -23.13 -5.73
CA LEU A 135 8.21 -22.75 -7.14
C LEU A 135 7.03 -21.87 -7.61
N GLU A 136 5.89 -21.92 -6.92
CA GLU A 136 4.72 -21.08 -7.20
C GLU A 136 4.80 -19.68 -6.58
N ILE A 137 5.79 -19.40 -5.73
CA ILE A 137 5.96 -18.08 -5.09
C ILE A 137 5.92 -16.90 -6.07
N PRO A 138 6.59 -16.92 -7.25
CA PRO A 138 6.55 -15.80 -8.18
C PRO A 138 5.14 -15.53 -8.72
N GLN A 139 4.37 -16.59 -8.97
CA GLN A 139 2.99 -16.49 -9.45
C GLN A 139 2.06 -15.97 -8.35
N LEU A 140 2.27 -16.42 -7.11
CA LEU A 140 1.56 -15.92 -5.94
C LEU A 140 1.88 -14.44 -5.70
N MET A 141 3.15 -14.05 -5.82
CA MET A 141 3.59 -12.68 -5.67
C MET A 141 3.00 -11.77 -6.76
N ASP A 142 3.01 -12.19 -8.03
CA ASP A 142 2.36 -11.45 -9.12
C ASP A 142 0.86 -11.26 -8.85
N THR A 143 0.18 -12.30 -8.37
CA THR A 143 -1.22 -12.25 -7.97
C THR A 143 -1.45 -11.26 -6.82
N CYS A 144 -0.57 -11.23 -5.82
CA CYS A 144 -0.65 -10.27 -4.71
C CYS A 144 -0.47 -8.82 -5.20
N VAL A 145 0.52 -8.58 -6.07
CA VAL A 145 0.77 -7.25 -6.67
C VAL A 145 -0.44 -6.78 -7.48
N ARG A 146 -1.01 -7.65 -8.33
CA ARG A 146 -2.20 -7.33 -9.14
C ARG A 146 -3.45 -7.03 -8.31
N ASN A 147 -3.60 -7.68 -7.17
CA ASN A 147 -4.72 -7.47 -6.26
C ASN A 147 -4.52 -6.28 -5.30
N GLY A 148 -3.35 -5.62 -5.31
CA GLY A 148 -3.04 -4.49 -4.42
C GLY A 148 -2.63 -4.89 -3.00
N ASN A 149 -2.37 -6.18 -2.78
CA ASN A 149 -1.91 -6.76 -1.51
C ASN A 149 -0.38 -6.67 -1.45
N TYR A 150 0.13 -5.45 -1.27
CA TYR A 150 1.56 -5.18 -1.36
C TYR A 150 2.35 -5.66 -0.14
N ASP A 151 1.75 -5.71 1.04
CA ASP A 151 2.40 -6.19 2.26
C ASP A 151 2.78 -7.67 2.13
N GLU A 152 1.86 -8.51 1.67
CA GLU A 152 2.08 -9.94 1.44
C GLU A 152 3.10 -10.18 0.32
N ALA A 153 3.09 -9.37 -0.75
CA ALA A 153 4.07 -9.47 -1.83
C ALA A 153 5.50 -9.17 -1.33
N LEU A 154 5.66 -8.19 -0.43
CA LEU A 154 6.95 -7.84 0.16
C LEU A 154 7.42 -8.86 1.19
N ASP A 155 6.50 -9.51 1.91
CA ASP A 155 6.84 -10.62 2.81
C ASP A 155 7.40 -11.81 2.02
N LEU A 156 6.81 -12.13 0.86
CA LEU A 156 7.31 -13.16 -0.06
C LEU A 156 8.70 -12.81 -0.62
N GLU A 157 8.94 -11.54 -0.98
CA GLU A 157 10.25 -11.05 -1.43
C GLU A 157 11.31 -11.27 -0.34
N THR A 158 11.00 -10.87 0.90
CA THR A 158 11.92 -11.01 2.03
C THR A 158 12.21 -12.47 2.33
N PHE A 159 11.20 -13.35 2.22
CA PHE A 159 11.37 -14.79 2.38
C PHE A 159 12.33 -15.37 1.34
N VAL A 160 12.13 -15.07 0.05
CA VAL A 160 12.98 -15.59 -1.04
C VAL A 160 14.40 -15.02 -0.98
N CYS A 161 14.57 -13.76 -0.59
CA CYS A 161 15.89 -13.17 -0.36
C CYS A 161 16.65 -13.86 0.79
N LYS A 162 15.97 -14.16 1.91
CA LYS A 162 16.56 -14.98 2.99
C LYS A 162 16.90 -16.39 2.50
N LEU A 163 16.04 -17.02 1.71
CA LEU A 163 16.30 -18.36 1.18
C LEU A 163 17.51 -18.40 0.24
N SER A 164 17.65 -17.39 -0.63
CA SER A 164 18.78 -17.24 -1.56
C SER A 164 20.11 -17.06 -0.83
N THR A 165 20.13 -16.30 0.27
CA THR A 165 21.34 -16.10 1.09
C THR A 165 21.71 -17.35 1.90
N MET A 166 20.73 -18.11 2.38
CA MET A 166 20.95 -19.37 3.11
C MET A 166 21.44 -20.50 2.17
N HIS A 167 21.02 -20.51 0.91
CA HIS A 167 21.34 -21.56 -0.06
C HIS A 167 21.91 -21.02 -1.38
N PRO A 168 23.12 -20.40 -1.36
CA PRO A 168 23.70 -19.74 -2.54
C PRO A 168 24.11 -20.70 -3.66
N LYS A 169 24.36 -21.98 -3.33
CA LYS A 169 24.86 -23.00 -4.27
C LYS A 169 23.77 -23.63 -5.14
N LEU A 170 22.48 -23.43 -4.83
CA LEU A 170 21.36 -24.07 -5.53
C LEU A 170 20.86 -23.19 -6.68
N PRO A 171 21.01 -23.59 -7.96
CA PRO A 171 20.63 -22.77 -9.11
C PRO A 171 19.13 -22.44 -9.16
N VAL A 172 18.29 -23.37 -8.73
CA VAL A 172 16.82 -23.21 -8.72
C VAL A 172 16.39 -22.07 -7.81
N ILE A 173 17.01 -21.96 -6.62
CA ILE A 173 16.71 -20.88 -5.67
C ILE A 173 17.22 -19.53 -6.19
N GLN A 174 18.34 -19.51 -6.91
CA GLN A 174 18.85 -18.29 -7.54
C GLN A 174 17.96 -17.83 -8.70
N ALA A 175 17.42 -18.75 -9.49
CA ALA A 175 16.43 -18.45 -10.54
C ALA A 175 15.13 -17.90 -9.92
N LEU A 176 14.62 -18.56 -8.87
CA LEU A 176 13.45 -18.10 -8.11
C LEU A 176 13.64 -16.66 -7.59
N ALA A 177 14.79 -16.37 -6.99
CA ALA A 177 15.12 -15.04 -6.51
C ALA A 177 15.23 -14.00 -7.63
N ALA A 178 15.67 -14.40 -8.83
CA ALA A 178 15.71 -13.51 -9.98
C ALA A 178 14.30 -13.15 -10.49
N GLU A 179 13.39 -14.13 -10.56
CA GLU A 179 11.99 -13.91 -10.93
C GLU A 179 11.27 -13.01 -9.93
N VAL A 180 11.44 -13.27 -8.62
CA VAL A 180 10.89 -12.41 -7.56
C VAL A 180 11.41 -10.98 -7.65
N ARG A 181 12.71 -10.77 -7.90
CA ARG A 181 13.26 -9.43 -8.11
C ARG A 181 12.64 -8.71 -9.32
N GLN A 182 12.34 -9.44 -10.39
CA GLN A 182 11.66 -8.87 -11.56
C GLN A 182 10.23 -8.40 -11.19
N THR A 183 9.50 -9.21 -10.42
CA THR A 183 8.17 -8.83 -9.90
C THR A 183 8.25 -7.62 -8.96
N THR A 184 9.26 -7.54 -8.09
CA THR A 184 9.52 -6.37 -7.24
C THR A 184 9.79 -5.10 -8.05
N GLN A 185 10.52 -5.20 -9.17
CA GLN A 185 10.74 -4.05 -10.07
C GLN A 185 9.45 -3.58 -10.75
N SER A 186 8.56 -4.51 -11.11
CA SER A 186 7.23 -4.17 -11.62
C SER A 186 6.39 -3.47 -10.55
N LEU A 187 6.38 -3.99 -9.32
CA LEU A 187 5.72 -3.36 -8.16
C LEU A 187 6.25 -1.94 -7.92
N LEU A 188 7.57 -1.77 -7.90
CA LEU A 188 8.22 -0.47 -7.75
C LEU A 188 7.71 0.54 -8.80
N SER A 189 7.66 0.12 -10.06
CA SER A 189 7.17 0.95 -11.16
C SER A 189 5.70 1.35 -10.97
N GLN A 190 4.86 0.42 -10.52
CA GLN A 190 3.44 0.68 -10.24
C GLN A 190 3.25 1.65 -9.06
N LEU A 191 4.04 1.51 -8.00
CA LEU A 191 4.01 2.40 -6.83
C LEU A 191 4.44 3.82 -7.21
N LEU A 192 5.53 3.96 -7.98
CA LEU A 192 5.96 5.26 -8.50
C LEU A 192 4.92 5.88 -9.44
N GLN A 193 4.25 5.07 -10.27
CA GLN A 193 3.17 5.55 -11.12
C GLN A 193 1.96 6.04 -10.30
N LYS A 194 1.64 5.39 -9.18
CA LYS A 194 0.60 5.88 -8.25
C LYS A 194 0.97 7.22 -7.62
N LEU A 195 2.24 7.45 -7.28
CA LEU A 195 2.70 8.76 -6.80
C LEU A 195 2.61 9.87 -7.86
N ARG A 196 2.65 9.50 -9.16
CA ARG A 196 2.42 10.39 -10.30
C ARG A 196 0.93 10.63 -10.61
N SER A 197 0.03 10.29 -9.70
CA SER A 197 -1.41 10.51 -9.84
C SER A 197 -1.95 11.43 -8.74
N ASN A 198 -3.24 11.77 -8.80
CA ASN A 198 -3.88 12.51 -7.72
C ASN A 198 -4.06 11.60 -6.49
N ILE A 199 -3.28 11.87 -5.45
CA ILE A 199 -3.13 11.00 -4.27
C ILE A 199 -3.23 11.80 -2.98
N GLN A 200 -3.89 11.21 -1.98
CA GLN A 200 -4.10 11.78 -0.66
C GLN A 200 -2.95 11.38 0.30
N LEU A 201 -2.71 12.20 1.32
CA LEU A 201 -1.60 12.00 2.28
C LEU A 201 -1.53 10.58 2.91
N PRO A 202 -2.64 9.96 3.38
CA PRO A 202 -2.58 8.62 3.97
C PRO A 202 -2.05 7.55 3.01
N GLU A 203 -2.42 7.67 1.73
CA GLU A 203 -1.97 6.74 0.70
C GLU A 203 -0.52 7.02 0.30
N CYS A 204 -0.08 8.29 0.27
CA CYS A 204 1.33 8.63 0.11
C CYS A 204 2.20 8.01 1.20
N LEU A 205 1.79 8.12 2.47
CA LEU A 205 2.49 7.51 3.60
C LEU A 205 2.59 5.99 3.44
N ARG A 206 1.51 5.34 3.00
CA ARG A 206 1.49 3.90 2.75
C ARG A 206 2.45 3.49 1.62
N ILE A 207 2.43 4.20 0.49
CA ILE A 207 3.33 3.93 -0.64
C ILE A 207 4.78 4.16 -0.26
N ILE A 208 5.10 5.27 0.42
CA ILE A 208 6.46 5.54 0.90
C ILE A 208 6.90 4.47 1.90
N GLY A 209 6.00 4.00 2.77
CA GLY A 209 6.25 2.85 3.65
C GLY A 209 6.65 1.58 2.88
N TYR A 210 5.99 1.28 1.76
CA TYR A 210 6.38 0.17 0.90
C TYR A 210 7.72 0.39 0.21
N LEU A 211 8.00 1.60 -0.27
CA LEU A 211 9.29 1.93 -0.87
C LEU A 211 10.45 1.82 0.13
N ARG A 212 10.22 2.20 1.40
CA ARG A 212 11.17 1.97 2.51
C ARG A 212 11.43 0.48 2.74
N ARG A 213 10.37 -0.34 2.75
CA ARG A 213 10.50 -1.81 2.90
C ARG A 213 11.25 -2.47 1.74
N ILE A 214 11.06 -1.99 0.51
CA ILE A 214 11.79 -2.48 -0.68
C ILE A 214 13.30 -2.18 -0.57
N GLY A 215 13.69 -1.10 0.10
CA GLY A 215 15.10 -0.82 0.42
C GLY A 215 15.99 -0.47 -0.78
N VAL A 216 15.41 -0.12 -1.94
CA VAL A 216 16.16 0.23 -3.16
C VAL A 216 16.68 1.67 -3.12
N PHE A 217 16.00 2.57 -2.41
CA PHE A 217 16.37 3.98 -2.31
C PHE A 217 16.88 4.32 -0.92
N SER A 218 17.96 5.10 -0.84
CA SER A 218 18.30 5.84 0.37
C SER A 218 17.22 6.86 0.72
N GLU A 219 17.16 7.35 1.96
CA GLU A 219 16.19 8.40 2.36
C GLU A 219 16.32 9.66 1.48
N TYR A 220 17.53 10.06 1.10
CA TYR A 220 17.74 11.18 0.19
C TYR A 220 17.20 10.89 -1.22
N GLU A 221 17.48 9.72 -1.78
CA GLU A 221 16.95 9.34 -3.10
C GLU A 221 15.43 9.21 -3.07
N MET A 222 14.86 8.73 -1.97
CA MET A 222 13.42 8.61 -1.80
C MET A 222 12.72 9.96 -1.78
N ARG A 223 13.28 10.93 -1.04
CA ARG A 223 12.84 12.34 -1.06
C ARG A 223 12.86 12.91 -2.47
N LEU A 224 13.96 12.69 -3.20
CA LEU A 224 14.10 13.13 -4.60
C LEU A 224 13.09 12.46 -5.54
N GLN A 225 12.90 11.14 -5.41
CA GLN A 225 11.96 10.39 -6.24
C GLN A 225 10.51 10.80 -5.96
N PHE A 226 10.16 11.07 -4.70
CA PHE A 226 8.86 11.61 -4.36
C PHE A 226 8.62 12.95 -5.08
N LEU A 227 9.53 13.92 -4.92
CA LEU A 227 9.39 15.24 -5.56
C LEU A 227 9.32 15.13 -7.09
N ARG A 228 10.15 14.29 -7.72
CA ARG A 228 10.10 14.01 -9.17
C ARG A 228 8.77 13.42 -9.62
N CYS A 229 8.21 12.49 -8.85
CA CYS A 229 6.91 11.91 -9.18
C CYS A 229 5.78 12.93 -9.06
N ARG A 230 5.79 13.76 -8.01
CA ARG A 230 4.82 14.85 -7.84
C ARG A 230 4.96 15.93 -8.90
N GLU A 231 6.18 16.27 -9.28
CA GLU A 231 6.46 17.19 -10.39
C GLU A 231 5.97 16.64 -11.73
N SER A 232 6.26 15.37 -12.05
CA SER A 232 5.76 14.74 -13.27
C SER A 232 4.23 14.73 -13.33
N TRP A 233 3.55 14.56 -12.20
CA TRP A 233 2.09 14.66 -12.11
C TRP A 233 1.59 16.08 -12.37
N LEU A 234 2.22 17.09 -11.74
CA LEU A 234 1.89 18.50 -11.96
C LEU A 234 2.09 18.90 -13.42
N THR A 235 3.22 18.52 -14.02
CA THR A 235 3.51 18.78 -15.44
C THR A 235 2.46 18.12 -16.34
N GLY A 236 2.04 16.89 -16.05
CA GLY A 236 0.96 16.23 -16.79
C GLY A 236 -0.36 17.02 -16.75
N ILE A 237 -0.74 17.58 -15.60
CA ILE A 237 -1.92 18.45 -15.49
C ILE A 237 -1.77 19.72 -16.35
N LEU A 238 -0.56 20.29 -16.41
CA LEU A 238 -0.29 21.49 -17.20
C LEU A 238 -0.25 21.21 -18.71
N GLU A 239 0.17 20.02 -19.12
CA GLU A 239 0.17 19.56 -20.51
C GLU A 239 -1.26 19.37 -21.06
N ASP A 240 -2.21 18.99 -20.19
CA ASP A 240 -3.62 18.84 -20.55
C ASP A 240 -4.36 20.17 -20.75
N LEU A 241 -3.77 21.30 -20.35
CA LEU A 241 -4.39 22.63 -20.51
C LEU A 241 -4.31 23.11 -21.98
N ASP A 242 -5.37 23.77 -22.45
CA ASP A 242 -5.40 24.32 -23.80
C ASP A 242 -4.43 25.50 -23.96
N GLN A 243 -3.35 25.29 -24.71
CA GLN A 243 -2.33 26.29 -24.97
C GLN A 243 -2.71 27.29 -26.08
N ARG A 244 -3.85 27.10 -26.76
CA ARG A 244 -4.29 27.99 -27.86
C ARG A 244 -4.66 29.37 -27.34
N ASN A 245 -5.27 29.44 -26.15
CA ASN A 245 -5.63 30.68 -25.50
C ASN A 245 -4.67 30.97 -24.34
N ALA A 246 -3.81 31.99 -24.52
CA ALA A 246 -2.82 32.37 -23.52
C ALA A 246 -3.43 32.76 -22.16
N TYR A 247 -4.61 33.40 -22.16
CA TYR A 247 -5.29 33.81 -20.93
C TYR A 247 -5.82 32.62 -20.14
N GLU A 248 -6.56 31.72 -20.80
CA GLU A 248 -7.12 30.52 -20.16
C GLU A 248 -6.02 29.55 -19.69
N TYR A 249 -4.95 29.41 -20.48
CA TYR A 249 -3.78 28.62 -20.08
C TYR A 249 -3.12 29.18 -18.80
N LEU A 250 -2.84 30.49 -18.76
CA LEU A 250 -2.23 31.12 -17.59
C LEU A 250 -3.12 31.02 -16.35
N LYS A 251 -4.43 31.24 -16.51
CA LYS A 251 -5.41 31.09 -15.43
C LYS A 251 -5.45 29.66 -14.89
N GLY A 252 -5.48 28.67 -15.78
CA GLY A 252 -5.41 27.24 -15.44
C GLY A 252 -4.12 26.87 -14.72
N MET A 253 -2.97 27.32 -15.23
CA MET A 253 -1.66 27.10 -14.61
C MET A 253 -1.58 27.70 -13.20
N ILE A 254 -2.03 28.95 -13.01
CA ILE A 254 -2.02 29.63 -11.71
C ILE A 254 -2.89 28.86 -10.70
N ASN A 255 -4.09 28.44 -11.11
CA ASN A 255 -4.97 27.69 -10.22
C ASN A 255 -4.44 26.29 -9.89
N CYS A 256 -3.81 25.60 -10.86
CA CYS A 256 -3.13 24.33 -10.67
C CYS A 256 -2.01 24.46 -9.62
N HIS A 257 -1.10 25.42 -9.80
CA HIS A 257 0.00 25.68 -8.86
C HIS A 257 -0.51 26.05 -7.47
N ARG A 258 -1.52 26.94 -7.36
CA ARG A 258 -2.10 27.34 -6.09
C ARG A 258 -2.67 26.14 -5.32
N THR A 259 -3.39 25.27 -6.02
CA THR A 259 -4.08 24.13 -5.41
C THR A 259 -3.09 23.05 -5.01
N HIS A 260 -2.16 22.71 -5.90
CA HIS A 260 -1.40 21.47 -5.78
C HIS A 260 0.01 21.65 -5.21
N LEU A 261 0.69 22.79 -5.39
CA LEU A 261 2.02 23.00 -4.79
C LEU A 261 1.95 22.98 -3.26
N PHE A 262 0.90 23.58 -2.69
CA PHE A 262 0.64 23.55 -1.26
C PHE A 262 0.52 22.11 -0.72
N ASP A 263 -0.28 21.29 -1.40
CA ASP A 263 -0.48 19.88 -1.03
C ASP A 263 0.82 19.08 -1.13
N VAL A 264 1.59 19.26 -2.22
CA VAL A 264 2.87 18.54 -2.41
C VAL A 264 3.86 18.87 -1.31
N VAL A 265 3.98 20.14 -0.92
CA VAL A 265 4.90 20.52 0.16
C VAL A 265 4.42 20.01 1.52
N ASN A 266 3.11 20.06 1.80
CA ASN A 266 2.58 19.49 3.04
C ASN A 266 2.74 17.97 3.10
N GLN A 267 2.51 17.28 1.98
CA GLN A 267 2.77 15.84 1.88
C GLN A 267 4.24 15.54 2.14
N TYR A 268 5.16 16.30 1.54
CA TYR A 268 6.59 16.15 1.77
C TYR A 268 6.95 16.31 3.25
N ARG A 269 6.49 17.40 3.87
CA ARG A 269 6.74 17.68 5.29
C ARG A 269 6.15 16.57 6.17
N ALA A 270 4.93 16.12 5.92
CA ALA A 270 4.32 15.05 6.71
C ALA A 270 5.02 13.68 6.57
N ILE A 271 5.65 13.41 5.42
CA ILE A 271 6.31 12.11 5.16
C ILE A 271 7.76 12.10 5.69
N PHE A 272 8.44 13.24 5.65
CA PHE A 272 9.89 13.33 5.86
C PHE A 272 10.30 14.27 7.02
N ALA A 273 9.39 15.03 7.65
CA ALA A 273 9.73 15.99 8.72
C ALA A 273 9.51 15.45 10.15
N ASP A 274 9.05 14.21 10.32
CA ASP A 274 8.97 13.57 11.64
C ASP A 274 10.30 12.90 11.98
N ASP A 275 11.26 13.71 12.43
CA ASP A 275 12.18 13.34 13.51
C ASP A 275 12.84 14.60 14.07
N THR A 276 12.29 15.13 15.15
CA THR A 276 12.89 16.19 15.99
C THR A 276 14.13 15.70 16.77
N SER A 277 14.75 14.60 16.36
CA SER A 277 16.09 14.26 16.79
C SER A 277 17.07 15.06 15.94
N GLY A 278 17.82 15.98 16.57
CA GLY A 278 18.78 16.87 15.90
C GLY A 278 20.01 16.15 15.32
N SER A 279 19.82 15.02 14.64
CA SER A 279 20.85 14.31 13.88
C SER A 279 21.03 14.98 12.51
N GLU A 280 22.28 15.13 12.08
CA GLU A 280 22.66 15.72 10.78
C GLU A 280 22.09 14.92 9.58
N GLU A 281 21.63 13.68 9.79
CA GLU A 281 21.01 12.81 8.77
C GLU A 281 19.58 13.24 8.38
N ASN A 282 18.90 14.03 9.21
CA ASN A 282 17.56 14.54 8.95
C ASN A 282 17.54 15.87 8.20
N TYR A 283 18.70 16.43 7.90
CA TYR A 283 18.80 17.64 7.10
C TYR A 283 18.46 17.32 5.64
N ASP A 284 17.37 17.91 5.15
CA ASP A 284 16.91 17.76 3.75
C ASP A 284 17.89 18.37 2.72
N GLY A 285 19.03 18.93 3.14
CA GLY A 285 19.97 19.58 2.22
C GLY A 285 19.39 20.84 1.54
N GLY A 286 18.21 21.30 1.97
CA GLY A 286 17.43 22.29 1.24
C GLY A 286 16.77 21.76 -0.04
N LEU A 287 16.60 20.44 -0.20
CA LEU A 287 16.03 19.82 -1.40
C LEU A 287 14.60 20.29 -1.67
N LEU A 288 13.72 20.28 -0.67
CA LEU A 288 12.36 20.82 -0.79
C LEU A 288 12.37 22.29 -1.21
N PHE A 289 13.27 23.10 -0.62
CA PHE A 289 13.41 24.50 -0.95
C PHE A 289 13.89 24.71 -2.39
N SER A 290 14.91 23.95 -2.81
CA SER A 290 15.44 23.96 -4.17
C SER A 290 14.37 23.56 -5.20
N TRP A 291 13.62 22.50 -4.93
CA TRP A 291 12.51 22.06 -5.77
C TRP A 291 11.40 23.12 -5.85
N ALA A 292 11.00 23.69 -4.71
CA ALA A 292 9.95 24.70 -4.70
C ALA A 292 10.40 25.98 -5.43
N MET A 293 11.64 26.41 -5.26
CA MET A 293 12.24 27.51 -6.02
C MET A 293 12.30 27.21 -7.52
N HIS A 294 12.58 25.95 -7.91
CA HIS A 294 12.50 25.52 -9.31
C HIS A 294 11.08 25.68 -9.87
N GLN A 295 10.05 25.26 -9.13
CA GLN A 295 8.66 25.41 -9.54
C GLN A 295 8.24 26.87 -9.72
N ILE A 296 8.61 27.75 -8.78
CA ILE A 296 8.33 29.19 -8.89
C ILE A 296 9.11 29.81 -10.06
N THR A 297 10.37 29.45 -10.25
CA THR A 297 11.18 29.94 -11.38
C THR A 297 10.58 29.51 -12.71
N SER A 298 10.09 28.28 -12.81
CA SER A 298 9.39 27.76 -14.00
C SER A 298 8.09 28.55 -14.25
N HIS A 299 7.29 28.77 -13.20
CA HIS A 299 6.07 29.58 -13.26
C HIS A 299 6.32 30.99 -13.81
N LEU A 300 7.34 31.69 -13.29
CA LEU A 300 7.70 33.03 -13.74
C LEU A 300 8.24 33.04 -15.17
N LYS A 301 9.00 32.02 -15.59
CA LYS A 301 9.45 31.87 -16.98
C LYS A 301 8.27 31.71 -17.95
N THR A 302 7.29 30.89 -17.59
CA THR A 302 6.07 30.70 -18.41
C THR A 302 5.26 31.99 -18.49
N LEU A 303 5.09 32.72 -17.39
CA LEU A 303 4.47 34.04 -17.39
C LEU A 303 5.20 35.00 -18.34
N LYS A 304 6.53 35.08 -18.26
CA LYS A 304 7.33 35.95 -19.14
C LYS A 304 7.11 35.64 -20.64
N ILE A 305 6.96 34.38 -21.01
CA ILE A 305 6.76 33.95 -22.40
C ILE A 305 5.33 34.22 -22.89
N MET A 306 4.33 34.06 -22.02
CA MET A 306 2.91 34.06 -22.40
C MET A 306 2.22 35.40 -22.22
N LEU A 307 2.64 36.23 -21.25
CA LEU A 307 2.05 37.56 -21.01
C LEU A 307 2.05 38.47 -22.25
N PRO A 308 3.12 38.53 -23.08
CA PRO A 308 3.11 39.37 -24.28
C PRO A 308 2.08 38.96 -25.36
N LYS A 309 1.49 37.76 -25.25
CA LYS A 309 0.46 37.28 -26.18
C LYS A 309 -0.95 37.77 -25.84
N ILE A 310 -1.15 38.32 -24.63
CA ILE A 310 -2.43 38.86 -24.19
C ILE A 310 -2.57 40.28 -24.74
N THR A 311 -3.69 40.55 -25.42
CA THR A 311 -3.97 41.84 -26.08
C THR A 311 -4.94 42.73 -25.30
N GLU A 312 -5.44 42.27 -24.15
CA GLU A 312 -6.46 42.95 -23.36
C GLU A 312 -5.91 43.27 -21.97
N GLY A 313 -5.99 44.54 -21.56
CA GLY A 313 -5.45 44.97 -20.27
C GLY A 313 -6.30 44.54 -19.08
N GLY A 314 -7.62 44.38 -19.25
CA GLY A 314 -8.48 43.76 -18.25
C GLY A 314 -8.07 42.31 -17.96
N SER A 315 -7.71 41.56 -19.01
CA SER A 315 -7.20 40.19 -18.91
C SER A 315 -5.83 40.15 -18.21
N LEU A 316 -4.93 41.10 -18.48
CA LEU A 316 -3.66 41.25 -17.74
C LEU A 316 -3.88 41.54 -16.24
N SER A 317 -4.81 42.44 -15.91
CA SER A 317 -5.17 42.79 -14.53
C SER A 317 -5.69 41.57 -13.76
N ASN A 318 -6.62 40.83 -14.37
CA ASN A 318 -7.17 39.59 -13.77
C ASN A 318 -6.10 38.52 -13.52
N ILE A 319 -5.12 38.38 -14.42
CA ILE A 319 -4.01 37.44 -14.25
C ILE A 319 -3.06 37.90 -13.14
N LEU A 320 -2.78 39.20 -13.04
CA LEU A 320 -1.99 39.78 -11.94
C LEU A 320 -2.64 39.50 -10.59
N ASP A 321 -3.94 39.77 -10.44
CA ASP A 321 -4.71 39.48 -9.22
C ASP A 321 -4.68 37.99 -8.88
N SER A 322 -4.83 37.13 -9.88
CA SER A 322 -4.76 35.67 -9.72
C SER A 322 -3.37 35.22 -9.25
N CYS A 323 -2.29 35.78 -9.81
CA CYS A 323 -0.92 35.52 -9.39
C CYS A 323 -0.65 36.02 -7.96
N MET A 324 -1.12 37.23 -7.62
CA MET A 324 -0.99 37.80 -6.29
C MET A 324 -1.71 36.93 -5.25
N TYR A 325 -2.94 36.51 -5.55
CA TYR A 325 -3.71 35.63 -4.70
C TYR A 325 -3.06 34.24 -4.54
N CYS A 326 -2.50 33.68 -5.63
CA CYS A 326 -1.74 32.44 -5.58
C CYS A 326 -0.51 32.55 -4.66
N ALA A 327 0.28 33.61 -4.81
CA ALA A 327 1.46 33.84 -3.98
C ALA A 327 1.11 34.04 -2.49
N VAL A 328 -0.01 34.70 -2.18
CA VAL A 328 -0.53 34.79 -0.80
C VAL A 328 -0.89 33.41 -0.24
N GLY A 329 -1.54 32.55 -1.03
CA GLY A 329 -1.85 31.18 -0.62
C GLY A 329 -0.59 30.35 -0.33
N LEU A 330 0.44 30.52 -1.15
CA LEU A 330 1.72 29.81 -1.01
C LEU A 330 2.66 30.39 0.06
N ASN A 331 2.36 31.59 0.58
CA ASN A 331 3.11 32.20 1.70
C ASN A 331 3.08 31.33 2.97
N TRP A 332 2.00 30.59 3.22
CA TRP A 332 1.90 29.67 4.36
C TRP A 332 2.96 28.56 4.34
N VAL A 333 3.52 28.30 3.15
CA VAL A 333 4.56 27.30 2.91
C VAL A 333 5.95 27.93 2.77
N GLY A 334 6.03 29.27 2.82
CA GLY A 334 7.25 30.05 2.66
C GLY A 334 7.62 30.37 1.21
N LEU A 335 6.66 30.31 0.28
CA LEU A 335 6.87 30.54 -1.16
C LEU A 335 6.18 31.82 -1.65
N ASP A 336 6.57 32.97 -1.08
CA ASP A 336 6.07 34.27 -1.53
C ASP A 336 6.93 34.83 -2.68
N PHE A 337 6.32 34.96 -3.87
CA PHE A 337 6.95 35.50 -5.07
C PHE A 337 6.32 36.81 -5.55
N ARG A 338 5.50 37.48 -4.75
CA ARG A 338 4.84 38.74 -5.14
C ARG A 338 5.82 39.81 -5.58
N GLY A 339 6.99 39.89 -4.95
CA GLY A 339 8.04 40.84 -5.31
C GLY A 339 8.64 40.62 -6.71
N LEU A 340 8.45 39.45 -7.31
CA LEU A 340 9.00 39.09 -8.62
C LEU A 340 8.01 39.32 -9.78
N LEU A 341 6.74 39.60 -9.48
CA LEU A 341 5.68 39.81 -10.47
C LEU A 341 5.73 41.19 -11.15
N PRO A 342 5.92 42.33 -10.46
CA PRO A 342 5.78 43.65 -11.07
C PRO A 342 6.61 43.87 -12.36
N PRO A 343 7.90 43.49 -12.42
CA PRO A 343 8.70 43.68 -13.65
C PRO A 343 8.12 42.95 -14.88
N LEU A 344 7.50 41.79 -14.68
CA LEU A 344 6.93 40.99 -15.78
C LEU A 344 5.67 41.64 -16.37
N PHE A 345 4.81 42.18 -15.49
CA PHE A 345 3.58 42.85 -15.91
C PHE A 345 3.84 44.25 -16.43
N GLU A 346 4.85 44.95 -15.90
CA GLU A 346 5.29 46.24 -16.44
C GLU A 346 5.76 46.08 -17.89
N GLU A 347 6.58 45.08 -18.19
CA GLU A 347 7.02 44.77 -19.56
C GLU A 347 5.83 44.46 -20.48
N ALA A 348 4.86 43.67 -20.01
CA ALA A 348 3.66 43.33 -20.79
C ALA A 348 2.75 44.53 -21.07
N VAL A 349 2.50 45.38 -20.06
CA VAL A 349 1.68 46.60 -20.19
C VAL A 349 2.33 47.59 -21.14
N LEU A 350 3.64 47.78 -21.04
CA LEU A 350 4.39 48.65 -21.96
C LEU A 350 4.28 48.16 -23.41
N ASN A 351 4.47 46.86 -23.65
CA ASN A 351 4.34 46.27 -24.98
C ASN A 351 2.92 46.41 -25.54
N LEU A 352 1.89 46.20 -24.71
CA LEU A 352 0.50 46.37 -25.09
C LEU A 352 0.20 47.81 -25.51
N PHE A 353 0.58 48.78 -24.68
CA PHE A 353 0.35 50.19 -24.95
C PHE A 353 1.12 50.67 -26.19
N SER A 354 2.40 50.31 -26.32
CA SER A 354 3.22 50.67 -27.48
C SER A 354 2.66 50.07 -28.78
N LYS A 355 2.21 48.80 -28.76
CA LYS A 355 1.55 48.17 -29.91
C LYS A 355 0.27 48.89 -30.32
N ASN A 356 -0.62 49.19 -29.36
CA ASN A 356 -1.87 49.89 -29.64
C ASN A 356 -1.61 51.32 -30.15
N MET A 357 -0.61 52.01 -29.62
CA MET A 357 -0.19 53.33 -30.12
C MET A 357 0.37 53.27 -31.53
N ASN A 358 1.22 52.29 -31.85
CA ASN A 358 1.73 52.10 -33.21
C ASN A 358 0.58 51.82 -34.20
N THR A 359 -0.37 50.95 -33.84
CA THR A 359 -1.55 50.69 -34.67
C THR A 359 -2.41 51.95 -34.85
N ALA A 360 -2.56 52.80 -33.83
CA ALA A 360 -3.26 54.09 -33.97
C ALA A 360 -2.56 55.02 -34.97
N VAL A 361 -1.22 55.10 -34.93
CA VAL A 361 -0.41 55.89 -35.86
C VAL A 361 -0.45 55.32 -37.29
N GLU A 362 -0.35 54.00 -37.45
CA GLU A 362 -0.45 53.34 -38.76
C GLU A 362 -1.82 53.56 -39.41
N ASN A 363 -2.90 53.40 -38.63
CA ASN A 363 -4.26 53.68 -39.10
C ASN A 363 -4.44 55.15 -39.49
N PHE A 364 -3.86 56.08 -38.71
CA PHE A 364 -3.84 57.50 -39.07
C PHE A 364 -3.15 57.73 -40.43
N GLN A 365 -1.96 57.15 -40.63
CA GLN A 365 -1.19 57.29 -41.86
C GLN A 365 -1.94 56.73 -43.07
N LEU A 366 -2.52 55.53 -42.94
CA LEU A 366 -3.30 54.89 -43.99
C LEU A 366 -4.52 55.74 -44.38
N VAL A 367 -5.24 56.27 -43.39
CA VAL A 367 -6.41 57.13 -43.63
C VAL A 367 -5.97 58.46 -44.23
N LEU A 368 -4.86 59.06 -43.78
CA LEU A 368 -4.32 60.31 -44.32
C LEU A 368 -3.92 60.17 -45.80
N ASP A 369 -3.22 59.08 -46.16
CA ASP A 369 -2.76 58.84 -47.54
C ASP A 369 -3.89 58.57 -48.53
N SER A 370 -4.99 57.97 -48.05
CA SER A 370 -6.18 57.68 -48.83
C SER A 370 -7.27 58.78 -48.72
N HIS A 371 -7.05 59.80 -47.89
CA HIS A 371 -8.05 60.84 -47.62
C HIS A 371 -8.36 61.69 -48.87
N ARG A 372 -9.65 61.99 -49.07
CA ARG A 372 -10.12 62.90 -50.12
C ARG A 372 -10.56 64.21 -49.48
N TRP A 373 -9.90 65.29 -49.84
CA TRP A 373 -10.14 66.64 -49.32
C TRP A 373 -11.39 67.27 -49.95
N VAL A 374 -12.56 66.80 -49.53
CA VAL A 374 -13.87 67.34 -49.92
C VAL A 374 -14.54 67.94 -48.68
N PRO A 375 -15.21 69.10 -48.79
CA PRO A 375 -15.98 69.65 -47.68
C PRO A 375 -17.03 68.63 -47.20
N LEU A 376 -16.89 68.18 -45.96
CA LEU A 376 -17.88 67.33 -45.31
C LEU A 376 -19.03 68.21 -44.79
N PRO A 377 -20.28 67.72 -44.80
CA PRO A 377 -21.38 68.45 -44.20
C PRO A 377 -21.11 68.67 -42.71
N ALA A 378 -21.23 69.92 -42.26
CA ALA A 378 -21.08 70.28 -40.84
C ALA A 378 -22.02 69.41 -40.00
N VAL A 379 -21.46 68.67 -39.06
CA VAL A 379 -22.25 67.84 -38.15
C VAL A 379 -22.92 68.81 -37.18
N GLY A 380 -24.23 69.00 -37.31
CA GLY A 380 -25.01 70.03 -36.60
C GLY A 380 -25.14 69.80 -35.09
N PHE A 381 -24.03 69.86 -34.36
CA PHE A 381 -24.01 69.96 -32.92
C PHE A 381 -23.60 71.38 -32.53
N PRO A 382 -24.33 72.06 -31.63
CA PRO A 382 -24.03 73.43 -31.26
C PRO A 382 -22.68 73.49 -30.55
N SER A 383 -21.73 74.20 -31.15
CA SER A 383 -20.54 74.69 -30.46
C SER A 383 -20.98 75.61 -29.33
N TYR A 384 -20.50 75.36 -28.12
CA TYR A 384 -20.77 76.07 -26.86
C TYR A 384 -21.99 75.63 -26.06
N SER A 385 -21.76 74.63 -25.20
CA SER A 385 -22.22 74.68 -23.81
C SER A 385 -21.16 74.03 -22.93
N ILE A 386 -20.37 74.87 -22.23
CA ILE A 386 -19.73 74.47 -20.96
C ILE A 386 -20.89 74.34 -19.96
N GLY A 387 -21.63 73.24 -20.09
CA GLY A 387 -22.58 72.78 -19.09
C GLY A 387 -21.86 71.78 -18.19
N GLU A 388 -22.16 71.82 -16.91
CA GLU A 388 -21.72 70.85 -15.90
C GLU A 388 -22.12 69.43 -16.32
N GLU A 389 -21.30 68.78 -17.13
CA GLU A 389 -21.46 67.36 -17.45
C GLU A 389 -20.67 66.53 -16.42
N GLN A 390 -21.36 65.52 -15.93
CA GLN A 390 -20.92 64.59 -14.90
C GLN A 390 -19.52 64.07 -15.22
N GLN A 391 -18.69 64.06 -14.17
CA GLN A 391 -17.23 64.05 -14.20
C GLN A 391 -16.57 62.76 -14.75
N GLU A 392 -17.32 61.84 -15.36
CA GLU A 392 -16.86 60.47 -15.64
C GLU A 392 -16.50 60.16 -17.09
N ASP A 393 -17.13 60.76 -18.12
CA ASP A 393 -16.87 60.39 -19.53
C ASP A 393 -16.15 61.47 -20.34
N VAL A 394 -14.89 61.22 -20.68
CA VAL A 394 -14.12 62.03 -21.66
C VAL A 394 -14.47 61.53 -23.06
N THR A 395 -15.52 62.06 -23.66
CA THR A 395 -15.89 61.76 -25.05
C THR A 395 -15.00 62.54 -26.03
N PRO A 396 -14.63 61.97 -27.19
CA PRO A 396 -13.90 62.70 -28.22
C PRO A 396 -14.71 63.92 -28.70
N PRO A 397 -14.12 65.12 -28.79
CA PRO A 397 -14.83 66.31 -29.25
C PRO A 397 -15.48 66.09 -30.63
N SER A 398 -16.78 66.40 -30.77
CA SER A 398 -17.56 66.22 -32.01
C SER A 398 -16.94 66.95 -33.22
N TYR A 399 -16.21 68.03 -32.96
CA TYR A 399 -15.43 68.78 -33.94
C TYR A 399 -14.36 67.94 -34.69
N LEU A 400 -13.87 66.84 -34.09
CA LEU A 400 -12.93 65.93 -34.76
C LEU A 400 -13.60 65.08 -35.85
N MET A 401 -14.94 64.99 -35.90
CA MET A 401 -15.65 64.25 -36.96
C MET A 401 -15.50 64.90 -38.34
N GLU A 402 -15.23 66.20 -38.39
CA GLU A 402 -14.91 66.94 -39.63
C GLU A 402 -13.49 66.60 -40.15
N HIS A 403 -12.74 65.82 -39.38
CA HIS A 403 -11.34 65.47 -39.61
C HIS A 403 -11.10 63.96 -39.47
N PRO A 404 -11.53 63.14 -40.47
CA PRO A 404 -11.51 61.67 -40.35
C PRO A 404 -10.15 61.06 -39.97
N PRO A 405 -8.99 61.51 -40.49
CA PRO A 405 -7.70 60.99 -40.05
C PRO A 405 -7.47 61.17 -38.53
N LEU A 406 -7.72 62.38 -38.00
CA LEU A 406 -7.54 62.66 -36.57
C LEU A 406 -8.57 61.95 -35.69
N ALA A 407 -9.81 61.80 -36.15
CA ALA A 407 -10.82 61.02 -35.45
C ALA A 407 -10.39 59.55 -35.27
N VAL A 408 -9.85 58.92 -36.33
CA VAL A 408 -9.33 57.54 -36.28
C VAL A 408 -8.16 57.43 -35.31
N PHE A 409 -7.23 58.39 -35.32
CA PHE A 409 -6.11 58.42 -34.38
C PHE A 409 -6.60 58.53 -32.93
N ILE A 410 -7.48 59.48 -32.62
CA ILE A 410 -8.00 59.72 -31.26
C ILE A 410 -8.80 58.53 -30.74
N ASN A 411 -9.56 57.85 -31.61
CA ASN A 411 -10.23 56.60 -31.26
C ASN A 411 -9.22 55.50 -30.90
N GLY A 412 -8.12 55.39 -31.65
CA GLY A 412 -7.02 54.47 -31.36
C GLY A 412 -6.31 54.79 -30.04
N VAL A 413 -6.01 56.06 -29.76
CA VAL A 413 -5.43 56.49 -28.48
C VAL A 413 -6.39 56.21 -27.33
N SER A 414 -7.68 56.49 -27.50
CA SER A 414 -8.70 56.23 -26.47
C SER A 414 -8.84 54.74 -26.17
N ALA A 415 -8.80 53.88 -27.21
CA ALA A 415 -8.75 52.44 -27.05
C ALA A 415 -7.49 51.99 -26.29
N ALA A 416 -6.31 52.52 -26.65
CA ALA A 416 -5.05 52.22 -25.95
C ALA A 416 -5.10 52.63 -24.46
N MET A 417 -5.72 53.77 -24.13
CA MET A 417 -5.91 54.24 -22.75
C MET A 417 -6.93 53.39 -21.98
N ASN A 418 -8.00 52.94 -22.64
CA ASN A 418 -8.99 52.05 -22.04
C ASN A 418 -8.40 50.69 -21.71
N GLU A 419 -7.53 50.15 -22.56
CA GLU A 419 -6.77 48.92 -22.25
C GLU A 419 -5.73 49.15 -21.15
N LEU A 420 -5.15 50.34 -21.03
CA LEU A 420 -4.18 50.64 -19.96
C LEU A 420 -4.83 50.77 -18.58
N ARG A 421 -6.07 51.31 -18.51
CA ARG A 421 -6.74 51.69 -17.25
C ARG A 421 -6.85 50.57 -16.21
N PRO A 422 -7.21 49.32 -16.55
CA PRO A 422 -7.32 48.23 -15.57
C PRO A 422 -5.98 47.80 -14.97
N CYS A 423 -4.86 48.11 -15.62
CA CYS A 423 -3.52 47.71 -15.21
C CYS A 423 -2.53 48.83 -15.55
N ALA A 424 -2.52 49.90 -14.75
CA ALA A 424 -1.68 51.08 -14.94
C ALA A 424 -0.59 51.19 -13.85
N PRO A 425 0.59 50.56 -14.02
CA PRO A 425 1.67 50.64 -13.04
C PRO A 425 2.22 52.06 -12.90
N VAL A 426 2.27 52.58 -11.67
CA VAL A 426 2.78 53.94 -11.38
C VAL A 426 4.24 54.11 -11.81
N SER A 427 5.03 53.03 -11.73
CA SER A 427 6.42 52.95 -12.20
C SER A 427 6.58 53.29 -13.68
N LEU A 428 5.59 52.98 -14.51
CA LEU A 428 5.63 53.21 -15.96
C LEU A 428 5.15 54.59 -16.39
N LYS A 429 4.66 55.43 -15.47
CA LYS A 429 4.10 56.75 -15.77
C LYS A 429 4.95 57.57 -16.74
N HIS A 430 6.26 57.68 -16.50
CA HIS A 430 7.15 58.47 -17.37
C HIS A 430 7.44 57.79 -18.71
N VAL A 431 7.56 56.45 -18.72
CA VAL A 431 7.87 55.68 -19.93
C VAL A 431 6.69 55.67 -20.89
N LEU A 432 5.47 55.45 -20.38
CA LEU A 432 4.25 55.48 -21.18
C LEU A 432 3.92 56.89 -21.67
N ALA A 433 4.23 57.92 -20.87
CA ALA A 433 4.13 59.31 -21.33
C ALA A 433 5.04 59.55 -22.54
N GLN A 434 6.28 59.05 -22.51
CA GLN A 434 7.20 59.14 -23.65
C GLN A 434 6.68 58.37 -24.87
N GLU A 435 6.08 57.19 -24.71
CA GLU A 435 5.48 56.44 -25.82
C GLU A 435 4.29 57.19 -26.45
N LEU A 436 3.43 57.82 -25.65
CA LEU A 436 2.35 58.67 -26.16
C LEU A 436 2.91 59.89 -26.92
N ILE A 437 3.94 60.54 -26.37
CA ILE A 437 4.64 61.65 -27.02
C ILE A 437 5.22 61.19 -28.37
N LYS A 438 5.90 60.05 -28.43
CA LYS A 438 6.43 59.49 -29.70
C LYS A 438 5.32 59.27 -30.73
N GLY A 439 4.16 58.73 -30.31
CA GLY A 439 3.01 58.56 -31.20
C GLY A 439 2.47 59.89 -31.73
N LEU A 440 2.34 60.90 -30.88
CA LEU A 440 1.94 62.26 -31.27
C LEU A 440 2.97 62.91 -32.20
N GLN A 441 4.26 62.70 -31.96
CA GLN A 441 5.33 63.18 -32.82
C GLN A 441 5.28 62.52 -34.20
N ALA A 442 5.03 61.21 -34.27
CA ALA A 442 4.88 60.49 -35.53
C ALA A 442 3.71 61.01 -36.37
N VAL A 443 2.59 61.37 -35.74
CA VAL A 443 1.45 62.04 -36.41
C VAL A 443 1.87 63.42 -36.94
N SER A 444 2.59 64.21 -36.13
CA SER A 444 3.11 65.52 -36.52
C SER A 444 4.04 65.43 -37.74
N ASP A 445 4.99 64.49 -37.71
CA ASP A 445 5.94 64.22 -38.79
C ASP A 445 5.23 63.72 -40.06
N SER A 446 4.19 62.88 -39.91
CA SER A 446 3.37 62.41 -41.04
C SER A 446 2.61 63.55 -41.73
N LEU A 447 2.05 64.50 -40.97
CA LEU A 447 1.40 65.69 -41.53
C LEU A 447 2.39 66.57 -42.29
N LEU A 448 3.58 66.81 -41.72
CA LEU A 448 4.64 67.57 -42.38
C LEU A 448 5.12 66.88 -43.67
N ARG A 449 5.30 65.56 -43.63
CA ARG A 449 5.68 64.75 -44.80
C ARG A 449 4.60 64.79 -45.88
N TYR A 450 3.33 64.70 -45.50
CA TYR A 450 2.20 64.77 -46.43
C TYR A 450 2.17 66.12 -47.17
N ASN A 451 2.37 67.23 -46.45
CA ASN A 451 2.47 68.56 -47.05
C ASN A 451 3.67 68.71 -48.01
N ALA A 452 4.81 68.10 -47.67
CA ALA A 452 6.02 68.17 -48.49
C ALA A 452 5.95 67.31 -49.77
N THR A 453 5.12 66.25 -49.77
CA THR A 453 5.09 65.25 -50.85
C THR A 453 3.89 65.34 -51.78
N ARG A 454 2.77 65.93 -51.34
CA ARG A 454 1.55 66.07 -52.16
C ARG A 454 1.29 67.51 -52.57
N MET A 455 1.00 67.74 -53.85
CA MET A 455 0.51 69.02 -54.35
C MET A 455 -1.00 69.14 -54.10
N LEU A 456 -1.39 69.92 -53.09
CA LEU A 456 -2.78 70.21 -52.76
C LEU A 456 -3.27 71.46 -53.51
N ARG A 457 -4.52 71.45 -53.99
CA ARG A 457 -5.17 72.66 -54.55
C ARG A 457 -5.57 73.63 -53.43
N GLU A 458 -5.79 74.91 -53.71
CA GLU A 458 -6.09 75.94 -52.68
C GLU A 458 -7.24 75.56 -51.72
N ASN A 459 -8.34 75.01 -52.24
CA ASN A 459 -9.47 74.54 -51.42
C ASN A 459 -9.12 73.31 -50.56
N GLU A 460 -8.26 72.42 -51.08
CA GLU A 460 -7.78 71.21 -50.38
C GLU A 460 -6.74 71.59 -49.30
N SER A 461 -5.91 72.61 -49.59
CA SER A 461 -4.92 73.18 -48.67
C SER A 461 -5.60 73.83 -47.46
N GLY A 462 -6.71 74.57 -47.65
CA GLY A 462 -7.50 75.12 -46.54
C GLY A 462 -8.04 74.06 -45.58
N LEU A 463 -8.55 72.94 -46.10
CA LEU A 463 -9.04 71.81 -45.29
C LEU A 463 -7.89 71.08 -44.57
N PHE A 464 -6.74 70.93 -45.22
CA PHE A 464 -5.53 70.36 -44.62
C PHE A 464 -4.94 71.23 -43.50
N LEU A 465 -4.93 72.56 -43.68
CA LEU A 465 -4.51 73.50 -42.63
C LEU A 465 -5.49 73.49 -41.44
N SER A 466 -6.79 73.33 -41.70
CA SER A 466 -7.79 73.12 -40.65
C SER A 466 -7.50 71.84 -39.85
N LEU A 467 -7.19 70.72 -40.52
CA LEU A 467 -6.74 69.47 -39.87
C LEU A 467 -5.52 69.71 -38.98
N CYS A 468 -4.49 70.40 -39.49
CA CYS A 468 -3.28 70.74 -38.75
C CYS A 468 -3.56 71.60 -37.50
N ARG A 469 -4.49 72.56 -37.59
CA ARG A 469 -4.93 73.37 -36.45
C ARG A 469 -5.66 72.52 -35.41
N SER A 470 -6.60 71.69 -35.85
CA SER A 470 -7.35 70.77 -34.98
C SER A 470 -6.46 69.75 -34.26
N PHE A 471 -5.34 69.35 -34.86
CA PHE A 471 -4.34 68.51 -34.19
C PHE A 471 -3.72 69.21 -32.95
N ILE A 472 -3.32 70.48 -33.09
CA ILE A 472 -2.66 71.25 -32.02
C ILE A 472 -3.67 71.69 -30.94
N GLU A 473 -4.82 72.21 -31.36
CA GLU A 473 -5.78 72.85 -30.46
C GLU A 473 -6.72 71.85 -29.76
N VAL A 474 -6.98 70.69 -30.38
CA VAL A 474 -8.01 69.76 -29.93
C VAL A 474 -7.44 68.36 -29.66
N ALA A 475 -6.80 67.72 -30.63
CA ALA A 475 -6.34 66.34 -30.51
C ALA A 475 -5.23 66.17 -29.45
N TYR A 476 -4.22 67.04 -29.47
CA TYR A 476 -3.08 66.97 -28.55
C TYR A 476 -3.47 67.22 -27.08
N PRO A 477 -4.22 68.29 -26.71
CA PRO A 477 -4.69 68.48 -25.34
C PRO A 477 -5.64 67.38 -24.86
N HIS A 478 -6.45 66.82 -25.77
CA HIS A 478 -7.33 65.70 -25.44
C HIS A 478 -6.53 64.44 -25.07
N CYS A 479 -5.51 64.06 -25.85
CA CYS A 479 -4.60 62.96 -25.51
C CYS A 479 -3.90 63.16 -24.15
N ALA A 480 -3.45 64.38 -23.85
CA ALA A 480 -2.83 64.72 -22.56
C ALA A 480 -3.83 64.56 -21.40
N THR A 481 -5.08 64.98 -21.60
CA THR A 481 -6.16 64.85 -20.61
C THR A 481 -6.51 63.38 -20.35
N CYS A 482 -6.64 62.57 -21.41
CA CYS A 482 -6.87 61.13 -21.30
C CYS A 482 -5.74 60.43 -20.53
N PHE A 483 -4.47 60.78 -20.79
CA PHE A 483 -3.34 60.24 -20.03
C PHE A 483 -3.35 60.70 -18.56
N GLY A 484 -3.73 61.95 -18.29
CA GLY A 484 -3.86 62.49 -16.94
C GLY A 484 -4.96 61.82 -16.09
N ARG A 485 -5.97 61.22 -16.72
CA ARG A 485 -6.99 60.40 -16.04
C ARG A 485 -6.44 59.03 -15.60
N CYS A 486 -5.53 58.44 -16.38
CA CYS A 486 -4.86 57.19 -16.01
C CYS A 486 -3.74 57.41 -14.98
N TYR A 487 -3.04 58.55 -15.06
CA TYR A 487 -1.95 58.90 -14.13
C TYR A 487 -2.14 60.32 -13.57
N PRO A 488 -2.32 60.47 -12.25
CA PRO A 488 -2.38 61.78 -11.62
C PRO A 488 -1.14 62.63 -11.97
N GLY A 489 -1.36 63.86 -12.46
CA GLY A 489 -0.29 64.75 -12.93
C GLY A 489 0.41 64.31 -14.22
N GLY A 490 -0.12 63.30 -14.94
CA GLY A 490 0.41 62.85 -16.22
C GLY A 490 0.17 63.85 -17.36
N ALA A 491 -0.92 64.61 -17.34
CA ALA A 491 -1.23 65.60 -18.37
C ALA A 491 -0.13 66.67 -18.51
N ALA A 492 0.44 67.14 -17.39
CA ALA A 492 1.54 68.09 -17.39
C ALA A 492 2.78 67.54 -18.11
N LEU A 493 3.13 66.26 -17.88
CA LEU A 493 4.26 65.61 -18.54
C LEU A 493 4.15 65.58 -20.08
N ILE A 494 2.92 65.45 -20.59
CA ILE A 494 2.66 65.49 -22.03
C ILE A 494 2.71 66.94 -22.52
N MET A 495 2.01 67.85 -21.84
CA MET A 495 1.89 69.26 -22.24
C MET A 495 3.20 70.05 -22.17
N ASP A 496 4.18 69.60 -21.37
CA ASP A 496 5.51 70.19 -21.30
C ASP A 496 6.36 69.88 -22.55
N ALA A 497 5.97 68.90 -23.37
CA ALA A 497 6.64 68.56 -24.62
C ALA A 497 6.22 69.47 -25.80
N LYS A 498 6.21 70.79 -25.59
CA LYS A 498 5.69 71.80 -26.55
C LYS A 498 6.43 71.85 -27.89
N ASN A 499 7.69 71.41 -27.95
CA ASN A 499 8.51 71.44 -29.17
C ASN A 499 8.07 70.42 -30.24
N LEU A 500 7.10 69.55 -29.96
CA LEU A 500 6.69 68.44 -30.85
C LEU A 500 5.98 68.87 -32.15
N TYR A 501 5.30 70.01 -32.13
CA TYR A 501 4.47 70.49 -33.25
C TYR A 501 4.89 71.88 -33.74
N ASP A 502 6.08 72.36 -33.36
CA ASP A 502 6.66 73.64 -33.83
C ASP A 502 6.73 73.72 -35.36
N GLY A 503 6.99 72.59 -36.03
CA GLY A 503 6.99 72.51 -37.49
C GLY A 503 5.61 72.80 -38.09
N ILE A 504 4.54 72.26 -37.50
CA ILE A 504 3.15 72.51 -37.91
C ILE A 504 2.73 73.94 -37.54
N GLY A 505 3.14 74.43 -36.37
CA GLY A 505 2.91 75.82 -35.95
C GLY A 505 3.53 76.83 -36.91
N ARG A 506 4.76 76.58 -37.40
CA ARG A 506 5.40 77.39 -38.45
C ARG A 506 4.67 77.30 -39.79
N LEU A 507 4.20 76.11 -40.18
CA LEU A 507 3.41 75.90 -41.39
C LEU A 507 2.10 76.73 -41.37
N LEU A 508 1.36 76.71 -40.26
CA LEU A 508 0.15 77.52 -40.05
C LEU A 508 0.45 79.05 -40.03
N ALA A 509 1.59 79.46 -39.49
CA ALA A 509 2.02 80.86 -39.47
C ALA A 509 2.49 81.39 -40.85
N THR A 510 2.99 80.52 -41.72
CA THR A 510 3.49 80.90 -43.06
C THR A 510 2.32 81.09 -44.04
N SER A 511 1.32 80.21 -44.01
CA SER A 511 0.09 80.34 -44.82
C SER A 511 -0.81 81.51 -44.39
N SER A 512 -0.74 81.94 -43.13
CA SER A 512 -1.43 83.14 -42.65
C SER A 512 -0.83 84.46 -43.19
N ARG A 513 0.41 84.43 -43.70
CA ARG A 513 1.08 85.61 -44.30
C ARG A 513 0.79 85.80 -45.78
N GLU A 514 0.32 84.79 -46.51
CA GLU A 514 0.04 84.89 -47.96
C GLU A 514 -1.33 85.53 -48.29
N LEU A 515 -2.22 85.69 -47.30
CA LEU A 515 -3.58 86.23 -47.49
C LEU A 515 -3.71 87.76 -47.30
N GLN A 516 -2.62 88.53 -47.16
CA GLN A 516 -2.73 89.99 -47.01
C GLN A 516 -1.72 90.78 -47.85
N ARG A 517 -2.17 91.28 -49.01
CA ARG A 517 -1.76 92.57 -49.63
C ARG A 517 -2.70 92.98 -50.79
N PRO A 518 -2.79 94.27 -51.17
CA PRO A 518 -3.96 95.11 -50.85
C PRO A 518 -4.60 95.81 -52.07
N ALA A 519 -5.82 96.34 -51.90
CA ALA A 519 -6.41 97.32 -52.80
C ALA A 519 -7.09 98.45 -52.00
N ASN A 520 -6.38 99.59 -51.93
CA ASN A 520 -6.81 100.99 -51.90
C ASN A 520 -8.31 101.31 -51.92
N ASN A 521 -8.80 102.17 -51.02
CA ASN A 521 -8.74 103.65 -51.11
C ASN A 521 -9.93 104.35 -50.37
N THR A 522 -9.60 105.41 -49.60
CA THR A 522 -10.37 106.67 -49.34
C THR A 522 -11.76 106.57 -48.68
N GLU A 523 -12.20 107.34 -47.68
CA GLU A 523 -11.87 108.63 -47.01
C GLU A 523 -12.53 108.53 -45.59
N GLY A 524 -12.08 109.14 -44.49
CA GLY A 524 -11.85 110.57 -44.29
C GLY A 524 -11.52 110.91 -42.83
N LYS A 525 -10.49 111.76 -42.70
CA LYS A 525 -10.14 112.82 -41.71
C LYS A 525 -10.66 112.82 -40.26
N LYS A 526 -9.67 112.67 -39.35
CA LYS A 526 -9.23 113.56 -38.24
C LYS A 526 -10.18 114.64 -37.72
N ILE A 527 -10.33 114.71 -36.38
CA ILE A 527 -10.06 115.92 -35.55
C ILE A 527 -9.36 115.50 -34.24
N THR A 528 -8.50 116.38 -33.77
CA THR A 528 -7.45 116.31 -32.77
C THR A 528 -7.84 116.82 -31.38
N GLU A 529 -6.98 116.46 -30.41
CA GLU A 529 -6.46 117.25 -29.28
C GLU A 529 -7.20 117.35 -27.92
N ASN A 530 -6.50 116.76 -26.94
CA ASN A 530 -6.02 117.32 -25.67
C ASN A 530 -6.99 117.77 -24.57
N GLY A 531 -6.67 117.30 -23.35
CA GLY A 531 -7.18 117.85 -22.10
C GLY A 531 -6.72 117.04 -20.90
N ASP A 532 -5.69 117.56 -20.24
CA ASP A 532 -4.90 116.97 -19.15
C ASP A 532 -5.64 116.42 -17.92
N GLN A 533 -4.95 115.44 -17.31
CA GLN A 533 -4.93 115.02 -15.90
C GLN A 533 -4.87 116.21 -14.90
N PRO A 534 -5.12 116.06 -13.56
CA PRO A 534 -4.61 114.94 -12.75
C PRO A 534 -5.38 114.47 -11.49
N VAL A 535 -4.97 113.26 -11.07
CA VAL A 535 -4.70 112.78 -9.69
C VAL A 535 -5.82 112.83 -8.65
N VAL A 536 -6.25 111.63 -8.22
CA VAL A 536 -6.40 111.31 -6.79
C VAL A 536 -6.01 109.83 -6.58
N GLU A 537 -4.90 109.59 -5.86
CA GLU A 537 -4.61 108.32 -5.18
C GLU A 537 -5.53 108.19 -3.96
N ASN A 538 -6.07 106.99 -3.72
CA ASN A 538 -6.31 106.48 -2.36
C ASN A 538 -6.60 104.98 -2.39
N GLY A 539 -5.89 104.24 -1.54
CA GLY A 539 -6.27 102.86 -1.22
C GLY A 539 -5.20 102.09 -0.46
N VAL A 540 -5.04 102.34 0.84
CA VAL A 540 -4.47 101.36 1.81
C VAL A 540 -5.09 101.57 3.21
N THR A 541 -5.77 100.50 3.69
CA THR A 541 -6.11 100.02 5.06
C THR A 541 -6.53 100.96 6.20
N PRO A 542 -7.44 100.48 7.07
CA PRO A 542 -7.07 100.01 8.44
C PRO A 542 -7.77 98.66 8.79
N GLU A 543 -7.20 97.71 9.54
CA GLU A 543 -6.91 97.62 10.99
C GLU A 543 -8.10 97.23 11.93
N VAL A 544 -7.95 96.04 12.56
CA VAL A 544 -8.06 95.70 14.01
C VAL A 544 -9.40 95.13 14.58
N GLU A 545 -9.19 94.15 15.48
CA GLU A 545 -10.00 93.64 16.63
C GLU A 545 -10.73 92.27 16.56
N GLN A 546 -9.99 91.26 17.03
CA GLN A 546 -10.23 90.43 18.23
C GLN A 546 -11.64 90.33 18.88
N SER A 547 -11.97 89.04 19.11
CA SER A 547 -12.35 88.41 20.40
C SER A 547 -13.82 88.14 20.75
N GLY A 548 -14.01 86.88 21.20
CA GLY A 548 -14.90 86.49 22.30
C GLY A 548 -16.29 85.97 21.89
N VAL A 549 -16.89 84.93 22.47
CA VAL A 549 -16.62 84.12 23.68
C VAL A 549 -17.47 82.84 23.60
N ALA A 550 -16.87 81.71 24.03
CA ALA A 550 -17.32 80.52 24.80
C ALA A 550 -18.82 80.06 24.79
N ILE A 551 -19.18 78.79 25.06
CA ILE A 551 -18.97 77.96 26.28
C ILE A 551 -19.31 76.50 25.88
N ALA A 552 -18.38 75.54 25.99
CA ALA A 552 -18.21 74.48 27.03
C ALA A 552 -19.07 73.21 26.78
N ASP A 553 -18.68 71.97 27.08
CA ASP A 553 -17.90 71.38 28.20
C ASP A 553 -17.12 70.13 27.69
N GLU A 554 -15.81 69.96 28.02
CA GLU A 554 -15.20 69.10 29.08
C GLU A 554 -15.43 67.57 28.91
N LYS A 555 -14.46 66.64 29.08
CA LYS A 555 -13.22 66.62 29.90
C LYS A 555 -12.27 65.44 29.57
N ASP A 556 -10.96 65.75 29.62
CA ASP A 556 -9.74 65.02 30.08
C ASP A 556 -9.64 63.49 30.16
N GLN A 557 -8.61 62.87 29.55
CA GLN A 557 -7.20 62.69 29.99
C GLN A 557 -7.01 61.82 31.25
N THR A 558 -6.27 60.71 31.12
CA THR A 558 -4.97 60.42 31.78
C THR A 558 -4.66 58.91 31.80
N SER A 559 -3.41 58.57 31.48
CA SER A 559 -2.70 57.34 31.86
C SER A 559 -2.62 57.21 33.40
N PRO A 560 -2.40 56.02 33.99
CA PRO A 560 -1.01 55.56 34.14
C PRO A 560 -0.79 54.03 34.26
N THR A 561 0.50 53.70 34.13
CA THR A 561 1.24 52.52 34.56
C THR A 561 0.89 52.00 35.96
N VAL A 562 0.81 50.68 36.15
CA VAL A 562 1.14 49.98 37.42
C VAL A 562 1.73 48.59 37.14
N GLN A 563 2.97 48.38 37.57
CA GLN A 563 3.56 47.08 37.92
C GLN A 563 2.99 46.62 39.27
N ILE A 564 2.71 45.33 39.47
CA ILE A 564 2.94 44.65 40.75
C ILE A 564 3.45 43.23 40.49
N ASP A 565 4.43 42.89 41.31
CA ASP A 565 5.37 41.79 41.32
C ASP A 565 4.90 40.66 42.26
N GLU A 566 5.63 39.53 42.20
CA GLU A 566 5.81 38.48 43.21
C GLU A 566 4.66 37.50 43.56
N LYS A 567 4.91 36.19 43.33
CA LYS A 567 5.49 35.33 44.38
C LYS A 567 5.93 33.95 43.90
N GLN A 568 7.13 33.59 44.38
CA GLN A 568 7.84 32.32 44.32
C GLN A 568 7.18 31.20 45.16
N VAL A 569 7.38 29.95 44.73
CA VAL A 569 7.72 28.75 45.56
C VAL A 569 8.56 27.83 44.63
N VAL A 570 9.89 27.79 44.66
CA VAL A 570 10.84 27.12 45.57
C VAL A 570 10.80 25.57 45.58
N LYS A 571 11.82 25.01 44.92
CA LYS A 571 12.67 23.82 45.20
C LYS A 571 12.08 22.40 45.20
N GLY A 572 12.82 21.54 44.49
CA GLY A 572 12.87 20.10 44.74
C GLY A 572 13.79 19.34 43.78
N CYS A 573 15.11 19.62 43.82
CA CYS A 573 16.13 18.75 43.26
C CYS A 573 16.48 17.69 44.32
N ALA A 574 16.44 16.40 43.97
CA ALA A 574 16.96 15.33 44.82
C ALA A 574 17.78 14.36 43.97
N MET A 575 19.01 14.14 44.46
CA MET A 575 20.04 13.25 43.95
C MET A 575 19.70 11.77 44.18
N GLU A 576 20.24 10.96 43.26
CA GLU A 576 20.83 9.62 43.41
C GLU A 576 20.50 8.76 44.64
N SER A 577 20.14 7.50 44.36
CA SER A 577 20.68 6.37 45.10
C SER A 577 20.77 5.12 44.21
N ASN A 578 22.00 4.76 43.85
CA ASN A 578 22.40 3.46 43.35
C ASN A 578 22.08 2.37 44.38
N VAL A 579 21.50 1.27 43.92
CA VAL A 579 21.59 -0.03 44.61
C VAL A 579 22.03 -1.07 43.58
N GLU A 580 23.30 -1.47 43.70
CA GLU A 580 23.85 -2.65 43.04
C GLU A 580 23.20 -3.92 43.59
N GLN A 581 22.80 -4.84 42.71
CA GLN A 581 22.74 -6.26 43.05
C GLN A 581 23.07 -7.11 41.80
N GLN A 582 24.35 -7.50 41.76
CA GLN A 582 24.96 -8.74 41.30
C GLN A 582 24.20 -9.63 40.29
N SER A 583 24.89 -9.90 39.18
CA SER A 583 24.63 -11.03 38.29
C SER A 583 24.79 -12.38 39.01
N PRO A 584 24.09 -13.41 38.49
CA PRO A 584 24.77 -14.68 38.34
C PRO A 584 24.57 -15.30 36.95
N SER A 585 25.72 -15.57 36.33
CA SER A 585 26.03 -16.77 35.53
C SER A 585 25.14 -17.14 34.34
N GLN A 586 25.75 -16.96 33.16
CA GLN A 586 25.46 -17.66 31.92
C GLN A 586 25.21 -19.16 32.15
N LYS A 587 24.00 -19.63 31.82
CA LYS A 587 23.79 -21.02 31.41
C LYS A 587 23.75 -21.03 29.88
N PHE A 588 24.77 -21.63 29.28
CA PHE A 588 24.71 -22.07 27.89
C PHE A 588 23.53 -23.04 27.73
N GLN A 589 22.52 -22.66 26.97
CA GLN A 589 21.49 -23.59 26.51
C GLN A 589 21.59 -23.71 24.98
N ILE A 590 22.31 -24.76 24.61
CA ILE A 590 22.48 -25.29 23.26
C ILE A 590 21.12 -25.87 22.87
N TYR A 591 20.28 -25.16 22.11
CA TYR A 591 19.28 -25.65 21.13
C TYR A 591 18.56 -24.42 20.52
N SER A 592 18.42 -24.38 19.20
CA SER A 592 17.75 -23.30 18.46
C SER A 592 16.24 -23.30 18.68
N THR A 593 15.68 -22.27 19.29
CA THR A 593 14.22 -22.05 19.28
C THR A 593 13.80 -21.48 17.92
N SER A 594 13.16 -22.32 17.12
CA SER A 594 12.34 -21.97 15.96
C SER A 594 11.28 -20.95 16.36
N ASN A 595 11.44 -19.70 15.95
CA ASN A 595 10.49 -18.62 16.24
C ASN A 595 9.42 -18.56 15.12
N THR A 596 8.53 -19.56 15.08
CA THR A 596 7.46 -19.75 14.06
C THR A 596 6.10 -19.23 14.55
N GLY A 597 6.05 -18.00 15.05
CA GLY A 597 4.83 -17.45 15.62
C GLY A 597 4.77 -15.93 15.57
N VAL A 598 3.57 -15.42 15.82
CA VAL A 598 3.27 -13.99 15.89
C VAL A 598 4.17 -13.33 16.95
N THR A 599 4.77 -12.19 16.61
CA THR A 599 5.67 -11.48 17.53
C THR A 599 4.95 -11.04 18.81
N PRO A 600 5.66 -10.82 19.93
CA PRO A 600 5.04 -10.38 21.19
C PRO A 600 4.18 -9.12 21.05
N PHE A 601 4.65 -8.14 20.27
CA PHE A 601 3.90 -6.92 19.96
C PHE A 601 2.53 -7.22 19.32
N TRP A 602 2.51 -8.08 18.31
CA TRP A 602 1.27 -8.44 17.62
C TRP A 602 0.35 -9.27 18.50
N ARG A 603 0.89 -10.19 19.32
CA ARG A 603 0.13 -10.93 20.33
C ARG A 603 -0.60 -9.98 21.29
N GLU A 604 0.09 -9.00 21.85
CA GLU A 604 -0.50 -7.99 22.74
C GLU A 604 -1.53 -7.11 22.03
N LYS A 605 -1.27 -6.74 20.76
CA LYS A 605 -2.22 -5.97 19.96
C LYS A 605 -3.50 -6.75 19.68
N TYR A 606 -3.40 -8.02 19.29
CA TYR A 606 -4.58 -8.86 19.05
C TYR A 606 -5.41 -9.09 20.31
N GLU A 607 -4.76 -9.13 21.48
CA GLU A 607 -5.46 -9.16 22.77
C GLU A 607 -6.20 -7.86 23.06
N ARG A 608 -5.49 -6.72 23.00
CA ARG A 608 -6.06 -5.39 23.29
C ARG A 608 -7.20 -5.01 22.34
N ASP A 609 -7.09 -5.37 21.06
CA ASP A 609 -8.04 -4.98 20.01
C ASP A 609 -9.09 -6.08 19.72
N ALA A 610 -9.17 -7.16 20.51
CA ALA A 610 -10.07 -8.31 20.26
C ALA A 610 -11.53 -7.89 20.03
N LYS A 611 -12.07 -7.02 20.89
CA LYS A 611 -13.42 -6.46 20.77
C LYS A 611 -13.61 -5.68 19.46
N LYS A 612 -12.62 -4.90 19.06
CA LYS A 612 -12.65 -4.09 17.83
C LYS A 612 -12.72 -4.99 16.59
N TYR A 613 -11.96 -6.09 16.55
CA TYR A 613 -11.99 -7.02 15.42
C TYR A 613 -13.37 -7.66 15.23
N TRP A 614 -14.02 -8.10 16.31
CA TRP A 614 -15.38 -8.62 16.24
C TRP A 614 -16.43 -7.55 15.91
N ASP A 615 -16.29 -6.32 16.40
CA ASP A 615 -17.18 -5.22 16.02
C ASP A 615 -17.08 -4.90 14.51
N VAL A 616 -15.85 -4.87 13.97
CA VAL A 616 -15.61 -4.72 12.53
C VAL A 616 -16.16 -5.90 11.73
N PHE A 617 -16.03 -7.13 12.25
CA PHE A 617 -16.58 -8.33 11.62
C PHE A 617 -18.10 -8.22 11.45
N TYR A 618 -18.83 -7.85 12.50
CA TYR A 618 -20.30 -7.68 12.43
C TYR A 618 -20.72 -6.44 11.63
N LYS A 619 -19.90 -5.38 11.61
CA LYS A 619 -20.11 -4.24 10.70
C LYS A 619 -20.07 -4.69 9.22
N ARG A 620 -19.12 -5.55 8.86
CA ARG A 620 -18.92 -6.01 7.47
C ARG A 620 -19.96 -7.03 7.05
N HIS A 621 -20.27 -8.01 7.90
CA HIS A 621 -21.06 -9.17 7.50
C HIS A 621 -22.52 -9.17 7.97
N GLN A 622 -22.87 -8.35 8.98
CA GLN A 622 -24.20 -8.31 9.56
C GLN A 622 -24.67 -9.72 9.99
N ASP A 623 -25.85 -10.16 9.53
CA ASP A 623 -26.49 -11.44 9.79
C ASP A 623 -26.23 -12.51 8.71
N LYS A 624 -25.42 -12.19 7.68
CA LYS A 624 -25.32 -13.01 6.45
C LYS A 624 -24.23 -14.09 6.50
N PHE A 625 -23.32 -14.02 7.47
CA PHE A 625 -22.15 -14.91 7.49
C PHE A 625 -22.46 -16.29 8.06
N PHE A 626 -23.12 -16.33 9.22
CA PHE A 626 -23.47 -17.57 9.88
C PHE A 626 -24.90 -17.97 9.52
N LYS A 627 -25.12 -19.27 9.33
CA LYS A 627 -26.46 -19.83 9.12
C LYS A 627 -27.12 -20.11 10.47
N ASP A 628 -28.44 -20.05 10.46
CA ASP A 628 -29.27 -20.45 11.59
C ASP A 628 -29.00 -21.90 12.01
N ARG A 629 -28.85 -22.09 13.32
CA ARG A 629 -28.34 -23.33 13.92
C ARG A 629 -29.46 -24.32 14.25
N HIS A 630 -30.36 -24.56 13.31
CA HIS A 630 -31.49 -25.48 13.48
C HIS A 630 -31.09 -26.93 13.86
N TYR A 631 -29.83 -27.32 13.61
CA TYR A 631 -29.34 -28.64 14.01
C TYR A 631 -29.23 -28.82 15.53
N LEU A 632 -29.17 -27.74 16.32
CA LEU A 632 -29.06 -27.81 17.77
C LEU A 632 -30.29 -28.45 18.41
N ASP A 633 -31.45 -28.33 17.76
CA ASP A 633 -32.68 -29.00 18.15
C ASP A 633 -32.52 -30.54 18.14
N LYS A 634 -31.87 -31.08 17.12
CA LYS A 634 -31.62 -32.52 17.00
C LYS A 634 -30.59 -33.04 17.99
N GLU A 635 -29.65 -32.18 18.39
CA GLU A 635 -28.51 -32.56 19.23
C GLU A 635 -28.83 -32.39 20.72
N TRP A 636 -29.56 -31.34 21.08
CA TRP A 636 -29.80 -30.95 22.48
C TRP A 636 -31.26 -30.60 22.80
N GLY A 637 -32.21 -30.88 21.90
CA GLY A 637 -33.63 -30.56 22.10
C GLY A 637 -34.21 -31.05 23.43
N GLN A 638 -33.75 -32.21 23.92
CA GLN A 638 -34.16 -32.78 25.21
C GLN A 638 -33.85 -31.88 26.43
N TYR A 639 -32.84 -31.02 26.36
CA TYR A 639 -32.50 -30.09 27.44
C TYR A 639 -33.41 -28.86 27.43
N PHE A 640 -33.85 -28.43 26.25
CA PHE A 640 -34.72 -27.26 26.08
C PHE A 640 -36.22 -27.62 26.26
N ALA A 641 -36.57 -28.87 26.03
CA ALA A 641 -37.93 -29.38 26.21
C ALA A 641 -38.33 -29.45 27.69
N GLY A 642 -39.55 -29.03 28.00
CA GLY A 642 -40.12 -29.12 29.35
C GLY A 642 -41.44 -28.35 29.47
N GLU A 643 -42.26 -28.73 30.46
CA GLU A 643 -43.50 -28.01 30.80
C GLU A 643 -43.21 -26.70 31.55
N GLU A 644 -42.11 -26.66 32.32
CA GLU A 644 -41.69 -25.48 33.06
C GLU A 644 -40.89 -24.50 32.19
N ARG A 645 -41.03 -23.20 32.47
CA ARG A 645 -40.27 -22.15 31.78
C ARG A 645 -38.78 -22.28 32.07
N ARG A 646 -37.97 -22.48 31.02
CA ARG A 646 -36.50 -22.57 31.13
C ARG A 646 -35.83 -21.24 30.84
N VAL A 647 -34.79 -20.91 31.60
CA VAL A 647 -33.95 -19.73 31.35
C VAL A 647 -32.64 -20.17 30.71
N VAL A 648 -32.37 -19.69 29.50
CA VAL A 648 -31.17 -20.00 28.71
C VAL A 648 -30.28 -18.76 28.67
N LEU A 649 -28.96 -18.93 28.79
CA LEU A 649 -27.96 -17.91 28.52
C LEU A 649 -27.15 -18.28 27.28
N GLU A 650 -27.30 -17.51 26.20
CA GLU A 650 -26.43 -17.60 25.03
C GLU A 650 -25.21 -16.68 25.22
N VAL A 651 -24.05 -17.29 25.36
CA VAL A 651 -22.76 -16.60 25.48
C VAL A 651 -22.12 -16.44 24.10
N GLY A 652 -21.84 -15.20 23.71
CA GLY A 652 -21.35 -14.87 22.36
C GLY A 652 -22.47 -14.99 21.33
N CYS A 653 -23.57 -14.27 21.56
CA CYS A 653 -24.80 -14.45 20.78
C CYS A 653 -24.67 -14.08 19.30
N GLY A 654 -23.66 -13.28 18.93
CA GLY A 654 -23.47 -12.83 17.55
C GLY A 654 -24.73 -12.14 17.00
N ALA A 655 -25.15 -12.54 15.79
CA ALA A 655 -26.37 -12.03 15.17
C ALA A 655 -27.65 -12.77 15.60
N GLY A 656 -27.57 -13.70 16.55
CA GLY A 656 -28.73 -14.43 17.08
C GLY A 656 -29.10 -15.73 16.36
N ASN A 657 -28.18 -16.29 15.55
CA ASN A 657 -28.41 -17.53 14.79
C ASN A 657 -28.67 -18.79 15.65
N THR A 658 -28.34 -18.75 16.94
CA THR A 658 -28.75 -19.76 17.93
C THR A 658 -30.11 -19.43 18.54
N ILE A 659 -30.32 -18.14 18.85
CA ILE A 659 -31.45 -17.63 19.64
C ILE A 659 -32.77 -17.82 18.91
N PHE A 660 -32.89 -17.30 17.68
CA PHE A 660 -34.19 -17.27 17.00
C PHE A 660 -34.70 -18.66 16.60
N PRO A 661 -33.86 -19.59 16.11
CA PRO A 661 -34.28 -20.98 15.93
C PRO A 661 -34.76 -21.64 17.22
N LEU A 662 -34.08 -21.36 18.35
CA LEU A 662 -34.40 -21.97 19.62
C LEU A 662 -35.73 -21.45 20.19
N VAL A 663 -35.94 -20.12 20.17
CA VAL A 663 -37.19 -19.50 20.62
C VAL A 663 -38.37 -19.90 19.72
N ALA A 664 -38.13 -20.10 18.42
CA ALA A 664 -39.14 -20.59 17.49
C ALA A 664 -39.56 -22.05 17.78
N SER A 665 -38.61 -22.92 18.13
CA SER A 665 -38.91 -24.33 18.46
C SER A 665 -39.48 -24.51 19.88
N TYR A 666 -39.06 -23.67 20.83
CA TYR A 666 -39.38 -23.81 22.25
C TYR A 666 -39.98 -22.51 22.82
N PRO A 667 -41.29 -22.28 22.70
CA PRO A 667 -41.92 -21.03 23.13
C PRO A 667 -41.86 -20.80 24.66
N ASN A 668 -41.63 -21.85 25.44
CA ASN A 668 -41.54 -21.80 26.90
C ASN A 668 -40.14 -21.44 27.43
N ILE A 669 -39.20 -21.00 26.59
CA ILE A 669 -37.88 -20.57 27.06
C ILE A 669 -37.80 -19.04 27.13
N PHE A 670 -36.93 -18.56 28.00
CA PHE A 670 -36.45 -17.19 27.99
C PHE A 670 -34.95 -17.19 27.74
N VAL A 671 -34.46 -16.35 26.84
CA VAL A 671 -33.04 -16.30 26.46
C VAL A 671 -32.41 -14.98 26.90
N HIS A 672 -31.46 -15.05 27.82
CA HIS A 672 -30.47 -14.00 28.00
C HIS A 672 -29.40 -14.14 26.92
N ALA A 673 -29.08 -13.06 26.21
CA ALA A 673 -28.14 -13.07 25.11
C ALA A 673 -27.06 -12.02 25.34
N CYS A 674 -25.80 -12.44 25.42
CA CYS A 674 -24.70 -11.50 25.63
C CYS A 674 -23.59 -11.65 24.60
N ASP A 675 -23.02 -10.53 24.21
CA ASP A 675 -21.84 -10.46 23.34
C ASP A 675 -21.02 -9.22 23.73
N PHE A 676 -19.69 -9.30 23.63
CA PHE A 676 -18.82 -8.16 23.92
C PHE A 676 -18.86 -7.08 22.82
N SER A 677 -19.44 -7.40 21.65
CA SER A 677 -19.61 -6.54 20.49
C SER A 677 -20.96 -5.82 20.56
N PRO A 678 -20.99 -4.49 20.70
CA PRO A 678 -22.23 -3.73 20.67
C PRO A 678 -23.03 -3.92 19.37
N ARG A 679 -22.34 -4.12 18.24
CA ARG A 679 -23.00 -4.38 16.96
C ARG A 679 -23.70 -5.74 16.90
N ALA A 680 -23.10 -6.78 17.47
CA ALA A 680 -23.71 -8.11 17.54
C ALA A 680 -25.04 -8.04 18.32
N VAL A 681 -24.99 -7.46 19.52
CA VAL A 681 -26.18 -7.25 20.36
C VAL A 681 -27.23 -6.41 19.65
N ASN A 682 -26.82 -5.36 18.93
CA ASN A 682 -27.75 -4.56 18.15
C ASN A 682 -28.45 -5.38 17.05
N LEU A 683 -27.72 -6.26 16.34
CA LEU A 683 -28.33 -7.13 15.32
C LEU A 683 -29.44 -8.01 15.93
N VAL A 684 -29.19 -8.59 17.10
CA VAL A 684 -30.21 -9.37 17.84
C VAL A 684 -31.43 -8.51 18.17
N LYS A 685 -31.23 -7.31 18.73
CA LYS A 685 -32.33 -6.40 19.10
C LYS A 685 -33.15 -5.90 17.91
N THR A 686 -32.52 -5.75 16.74
CA THR A 686 -33.18 -5.29 15.52
C THR A 686 -33.81 -6.43 14.70
N HIS A 687 -33.64 -7.68 15.12
CA HIS A 687 -34.19 -8.82 14.40
C HIS A 687 -35.73 -8.80 14.46
N LYS A 688 -36.38 -9.18 13.35
CA LYS A 688 -37.86 -9.14 13.23
C LYS A 688 -38.60 -9.97 14.27
N ASP A 689 -37.98 -11.05 14.74
CA ASP A 689 -38.56 -12.00 15.69
C ASP A 689 -38.10 -11.71 17.14
N TYR A 690 -37.47 -10.54 17.37
CA TYR A 690 -37.07 -10.11 18.71
C TYR A 690 -38.29 -9.65 19.51
N LEU A 691 -38.53 -10.33 20.64
CA LEU A 691 -39.55 -9.97 21.62
C LEU A 691 -38.89 -9.88 22.99
N GLU A 692 -38.94 -8.71 23.64
CA GLU A 692 -38.32 -8.49 24.97
C GLU A 692 -38.86 -9.44 26.05
N THR A 693 -40.07 -9.97 25.86
CA THR A 693 -40.67 -10.98 26.75
C THR A 693 -39.99 -12.35 26.67
N CYS A 694 -39.27 -12.62 25.58
CA CYS A 694 -38.67 -13.91 25.26
C CYS A 694 -37.13 -13.83 25.19
N VAL A 695 -36.57 -12.68 24.81
CA VAL A 695 -35.12 -12.48 24.65
C VAL A 695 -34.68 -11.18 25.32
N GLY A 696 -33.71 -11.27 26.22
CA GLY A 696 -33.03 -10.13 26.84
C GLY A 696 -31.58 -10.04 26.37
N ALA A 697 -31.30 -9.13 25.42
CA ALA A 697 -29.96 -8.96 24.85
C ALA A 697 -29.18 -7.78 25.45
N PHE A 698 -27.91 -7.98 25.83
CA PHE A 698 -27.06 -6.95 26.44
C PHE A 698 -25.58 -7.11 26.09
N VAL A 699 -24.82 -6.00 26.17
CA VAL A 699 -23.38 -6.01 25.89
C VAL A 699 -22.64 -6.42 27.15
N CYS A 700 -21.80 -7.46 27.05
CA CYS A 700 -21.03 -7.96 28.18
C CYS A 700 -19.72 -8.58 27.70
N ASP A 701 -18.58 -8.10 28.19
CA ASP A 701 -17.29 -8.77 28.07
C ASP A 701 -17.07 -9.68 29.28
N LEU A 702 -17.39 -10.96 29.13
CA LEU A 702 -17.30 -11.96 30.20
C LEU A 702 -15.88 -12.16 30.78
N THR A 703 -14.85 -11.59 30.15
CA THR A 703 -13.49 -11.62 30.67
C THR A 703 -13.19 -10.50 31.67
N VAL A 704 -14.05 -9.47 31.76
CA VAL A 704 -13.84 -8.28 32.61
C VAL A 704 -15.10 -7.91 33.39
N ASP A 705 -16.27 -7.98 32.77
CA ASP A 705 -17.55 -7.59 33.34
C ASP A 705 -18.10 -8.66 34.30
N ASP A 706 -18.94 -8.21 35.25
CA ASP A 706 -19.65 -9.11 36.16
C ASP A 706 -21.07 -9.38 35.64
N LEU A 707 -21.30 -10.63 35.23
CA LEU A 707 -22.57 -11.08 34.65
C LEU A 707 -23.76 -10.94 35.62
N SER A 708 -23.49 -10.92 36.94
CA SER A 708 -24.52 -10.77 37.98
C SER A 708 -25.21 -9.41 37.99
N LYS A 709 -24.67 -8.42 37.27
CA LYS A 709 -25.29 -7.09 37.10
C LYS A 709 -26.51 -7.12 36.17
N GLU A 710 -26.52 -8.04 35.21
CA GLU A 710 -27.55 -8.16 34.17
C GLU A 710 -28.47 -9.38 34.40
N ILE A 711 -27.94 -10.42 35.04
CA ILE A 711 -28.66 -11.68 35.30
C ILE A 711 -28.63 -11.97 36.80
N SER A 712 -29.78 -12.35 37.34
CA SER A 712 -29.87 -12.75 38.76
C SER A 712 -28.97 -13.97 39.04
N PRO A 713 -28.25 -14.00 40.19
CA PRO A 713 -27.50 -15.18 40.59
C PRO A 713 -28.38 -16.43 40.67
N SER A 714 -27.83 -17.57 40.27
CA SER A 714 -28.52 -18.88 40.26
C SER A 714 -29.91 -18.90 39.59
N SER A 715 -30.10 -18.15 38.50
CA SER A 715 -31.36 -18.10 37.76
C SER A 715 -31.35 -18.82 36.40
N VAL A 716 -30.18 -19.16 35.86
CA VAL A 716 -30.02 -19.75 34.52
C VAL A 716 -30.05 -21.28 34.60
N ASP A 717 -30.90 -21.92 33.79
CA ASP A 717 -31.01 -23.37 33.67
C ASP A 717 -29.97 -23.94 32.69
N ILE A 718 -29.76 -23.27 31.56
CA ILE A 718 -28.94 -23.78 30.46
C ILE A 718 -28.04 -22.64 29.96
N VAL A 719 -26.77 -22.94 29.71
CA VAL A 719 -25.82 -22.00 29.11
C VAL A 719 -25.34 -22.60 27.79
N THR A 720 -25.51 -21.88 26.71
CA THR A 720 -25.07 -22.28 25.37
C THR A 720 -23.82 -21.50 25.00
N MET A 721 -22.76 -22.23 24.62
CA MET A 721 -21.46 -21.67 24.23
C MET A 721 -21.04 -22.24 22.87
N ILE A 722 -21.38 -21.54 21.79
CA ILE A 722 -21.25 -22.05 20.42
C ILE A 722 -20.23 -21.26 19.62
N PHE A 723 -19.03 -21.82 19.43
CA PHE A 723 -17.87 -21.20 18.80
C PHE A 723 -17.45 -19.85 19.42
N VAL A 724 -17.64 -19.72 20.73
CA VAL A 724 -17.34 -18.49 21.49
C VAL A 724 -16.06 -18.62 22.30
N LEU A 725 -15.83 -19.77 22.94
CA LEU A 725 -14.70 -19.92 23.85
C LEU A 725 -13.40 -19.91 23.06
N SER A 726 -13.40 -20.47 21.84
CA SER A 726 -12.26 -20.39 20.93
C SER A 726 -11.86 -18.97 20.51
N ALA A 727 -12.74 -17.98 20.61
CA ALA A 727 -12.42 -16.60 20.28
C ALA A 727 -11.65 -15.88 21.41
N VAL A 728 -11.58 -16.50 22.58
CA VAL A 728 -11.02 -15.96 23.82
C VAL A 728 -9.64 -16.57 24.07
N SER A 729 -8.73 -15.76 24.60
CA SER A 729 -7.40 -16.23 24.98
C SER A 729 -7.50 -17.29 26.09
N PRO A 730 -6.74 -18.41 25.99
CA PRO A 730 -6.80 -19.50 26.97
C PRO A 730 -6.66 -19.05 28.42
N GLU A 731 -5.80 -18.07 28.70
CA GLU A 731 -5.59 -17.56 30.06
C GLU A 731 -6.84 -16.88 30.67
N LYS A 732 -7.76 -16.39 29.83
CA LYS A 732 -8.98 -15.68 30.26
C LYS A 732 -10.22 -16.57 30.29
N MET A 733 -10.17 -17.78 29.74
CA MET A 733 -11.30 -18.72 29.74
C MET A 733 -11.80 -19.07 31.17
N PRO A 734 -10.95 -19.24 32.20
CA PRO A 734 -11.41 -19.48 33.57
C PRO A 734 -12.31 -18.36 34.11
N LEU A 735 -12.05 -17.09 33.77
CA LEU A 735 -12.86 -15.95 34.21
C LEU A 735 -14.29 -16.04 33.68
N ILE A 736 -14.45 -16.48 32.43
CA ILE A 736 -15.76 -16.69 31.81
C ILE A 736 -16.53 -17.78 32.55
N LEU A 737 -15.88 -18.92 32.83
CA LEU A 737 -16.52 -20.03 33.54
C LEU A 737 -16.92 -19.66 34.97
N GLN A 738 -16.11 -18.85 35.66
CA GLN A 738 -16.43 -18.32 36.98
C GLN A 738 -17.65 -17.39 36.94
N ASN A 739 -17.75 -16.52 35.93
CA ASN A 739 -18.93 -15.66 35.73
C ASN A 739 -20.20 -16.47 35.44
N ILE A 740 -20.10 -17.47 34.55
CA ILE A 740 -21.21 -18.37 34.23
C ILE A 740 -21.70 -19.11 35.49
N LYS A 741 -20.77 -19.63 36.29
CA LYS A 741 -21.08 -20.38 37.52
C LYS A 741 -21.92 -19.57 38.51
N LYS A 742 -21.71 -18.25 38.62
CA LYS A 742 -22.47 -17.38 39.54
C LYS A 742 -23.95 -17.31 39.21
N VAL A 743 -24.30 -17.32 37.92
CA VAL A 743 -25.69 -17.13 37.46
C VAL A 743 -26.41 -18.45 37.20
N MET A 744 -25.69 -19.57 37.15
CA MET A 744 -26.25 -20.87 36.85
C MET A 744 -26.89 -21.54 38.08
N LYS A 745 -28.01 -22.22 37.87
CA LYS A 745 -28.69 -23.02 38.89
C LYS A 745 -27.85 -24.26 39.25
N PRO A 746 -28.01 -24.83 40.46
CA PRO A 746 -27.28 -26.04 40.88
C PRO A 746 -27.48 -27.28 40.00
N ASN A 747 -28.56 -27.37 39.22
CA ASN A 747 -28.80 -28.47 38.27
C ASN A 747 -28.70 -27.99 36.82
N GLY A 748 -27.99 -26.89 36.59
CA GLY A 748 -27.84 -26.30 35.26
C GLY A 748 -26.76 -26.97 34.43
N TYR A 749 -26.89 -26.84 33.11
CA TYR A 749 -26.00 -27.45 32.14
C TYR A 749 -25.36 -26.40 31.24
N VAL A 750 -24.06 -26.56 30.96
CA VAL A 750 -23.38 -25.88 29.86
C VAL A 750 -23.39 -26.80 28.64
N LEU A 751 -23.95 -26.32 27.53
CA LEU A 751 -23.95 -26.95 26.23
C LEU A 751 -22.91 -26.26 25.35
N LEU A 752 -21.78 -26.92 25.15
CA LEU A 752 -20.62 -26.35 24.47
C LEU A 752 -20.38 -27.02 23.12
N ARG A 753 -20.14 -26.19 22.10
CA ARG A 753 -19.63 -26.65 20.81
C ARG A 753 -18.55 -25.69 20.33
N ASP A 754 -17.35 -26.18 20.10
CA ASP A 754 -16.23 -25.33 19.68
C ASP A 754 -15.22 -26.05 18.78
N TYR A 755 -14.26 -25.32 18.21
CA TYR A 755 -13.28 -25.90 17.29
C TYR A 755 -12.38 -26.94 17.95
N ALA A 756 -12.06 -28.01 17.23
CA ALA A 756 -11.22 -29.09 17.74
C ALA A 756 -9.86 -29.15 17.04
N VAL A 757 -8.86 -29.69 17.74
CA VAL A 757 -7.54 -29.94 17.16
C VAL A 757 -7.65 -30.85 15.92
N GLY A 758 -6.93 -30.47 14.86
CA GLY A 758 -6.93 -31.12 13.55
C GLY A 758 -8.11 -30.74 12.66
N ASP A 759 -8.88 -29.68 12.98
CA ASP A 759 -9.85 -29.11 12.03
C ASP A 759 -9.09 -28.54 10.82
N LEU A 760 -9.68 -28.66 9.62
CA LEU A 760 -9.10 -28.11 8.39
C LEU A 760 -8.73 -26.63 8.51
N ALA A 761 -9.49 -25.83 9.26
CA ALA A 761 -9.13 -24.43 9.46
C ALA A 761 -7.84 -24.28 10.28
N GLN A 762 -7.59 -25.14 11.28
CA GLN A 762 -6.34 -25.13 12.05
C GLN A 762 -5.15 -25.49 11.17
N GLU A 763 -5.29 -26.54 10.35
CA GLU A 763 -4.23 -27.00 9.46
C GLU A 763 -3.80 -25.88 8.50
N ARG A 764 -4.77 -25.13 7.97
CA ARG A 764 -4.53 -23.95 7.11
C ARG A 764 -3.90 -22.76 7.81
N LEU A 765 -4.12 -22.59 9.11
CA LEU A 765 -3.53 -21.51 9.90
C LEU A 765 -2.11 -21.86 10.37
N THR A 766 -1.86 -23.14 10.59
CA THR A 766 -0.55 -23.67 11.02
C THR A 766 0.52 -23.42 9.95
N SER A 767 0.15 -23.42 8.66
CA SER A 767 1.08 -23.14 7.56
C SER A 767 1.33 -21.65 7.28
N LYS A 768 0.82 -20.72 8.09
CA LYS A 768 0.77 -19.27 7.76
C LYS A 768 1.40 -18.32 8.79
N ASP A 769 2.28 -18.79 9.68
CA ASP A 769 2.87 -17.99 10.77
C ASP A 769 1.85 -17.22 11.63
N GLN A 770 0.60 -17.69 11.63
CA GLN A 770 -0.54 -17.07 12.30
C GLN A 770 -0.72 -17.55 13.75
N GLN A 771 0.26 -18.26 14.28
CA GLN A 771 0.20 -18.86 15.59
C GLN A 771 0.51 -17.84 16.70
N ILE A 772 -0.47 -17.59 17.56
CA ILE A 772 -0.33 -16.72 18.74
C ILE A 772 0.34 -17.52 19.87
N SER A 773 -0.14 -18.73 20.13
CA SER A 773 0.39 -19.69 21.11
C SER A 773 0.01 -21.11 20.67
N GLU A 774 0.36 -22.13 21.46
CA GLU A 774 -0.04 -23.51 21.17
C GLU A 774 -1.57 -23.61 20.98
N ASN A 775 -1.99 -24.18 19.84
CA ASN A 775 -3.38 -24.30 19.40
C ASN A 775 -4.18 -22.99 19.30
N PHE A 776 -3.55 -21.83 19.40
CA PHE A 776 -4.20 -20.52 19.31
C PHE A 776 -3.69 -19.70 18.13
N TYR A 777 -4.59 -19.24 17.27
CA TYR A 777 -4.22 -18.61 16.01
C TYR A 777 -5.01 -17.32 15.77
N VAL A 778 -4.42 -16.42 14.98
CA VAL A 778 -5.09 -15.24 14.42
C VAL A 778 -5.54 -15.51 12.99
N ARG A 779 -6.74 -15.04 12.62
CA ARG A 779 -7.29 -15.12 11.27
C ARG A 779 -6.98 -13.83 10.50
N GLY A 780 -7.13 -13.86 9.17
CA GLY A 780 -6.82 -12.71 8.31
C GLY A 780 -7.66 -11.44 8.56
N ASP A 781 -8.79 -11.55 9.26
CA ASP A 781 -9.61 -10.41 9.69
C ASP A 781 -9.26 -9.89 11.09
N GLY A 782 -8.21 -10.44 11.71
CA GLY A 782 -7.77 -10.12 13.08
C GLY A 782 -8.56 -10.81 14.18
N THR A 783 -9.63 -11.55 13.86
CA THR A 783 -10.30 -12.42 14.85
C THR A 783 -9.43 -13.63 15.17
N ARG A 784 -9.71 -14.30 16.30
CA ARG A 784 -8.84 -15.36 16.81
C ARG A 784 -9.59 -16.67 16.98
N ALA A 785 -8.86 -17.78 16.98
CA ALA A 785 -9.41 -19.10 17.14
C ALA A 785 -8.45 -20.02 17.90
N PHE A 786 -8.92 -20.55 19.02
CA PHE A 786 -8.33 -21.64 19.76
C PHE A 786 -8.95 -22.97 19.32
N TYR A 787 -8.12 -24.00 19.22
CA TYR A 787 -8.55 -25.35 18.84
C TYR A 787 -8.38 -26.29 20.04
N PHE A 788 -9.49 -26.82 20.54
CA PHE A 788 -9.53 -27.58 21.77
C PHE A 788 -9.09 -29.03 21.55
N SER A 789 -8.29 -29.56 22.47
CA SER A 789 -8.19 -31.00 22.70
C SER A 789 -9.21 -31.41 23.78
N ASN A 790 -9.55 -32.71 23.81
CA ASN A 790 -10.48 -33.22 24.82
C ASN A 790 -9.91 -33.06 26.24
N GLU A 791 -8.60 -33.25 26.39
CA GLU A 791 -7.88 -33.17 27.66
C GLU A 791 -7.86 -31.74 28.20
N PHE A 792 -7.59 -30.76 27.34
CA PHE A 792 -7.56 -29.35 27.72
C PHE A 792 -8.95 -28.87 28.15
N LEU A 793 -9.98 -29.17 27.35
CA LEU A 793 -11.35 -28.76 27.68
C LEU A 793 -11.84 -29.40 28.99
N THR A 794 -11.56 -30.69 29.18
CA THR A 794 -11.93 -31.41 30.41
C THR A 794 -11.27 -30.80 31.65
N SER A 795 -9.98 -30.49 31.56
CA SER A 795 -9.23 -29.89 32.67
C SER A 795 -9.74 -28.48 32.98
N LEU A 796 -9.93 -27.65 31.95
CA LEU A 796 -10.44 -26.28 32.08
C LEU A 796 -11.78 -26.22 32.83
N PHE A 797 -12.73 -27.09 32.48
CA PHE A 797 -14.04 -27.10 33.14
C PHE A 797 -13.99 -27.69 34.55
N LYS A 798 -13.24 -28.79 34.77
CA LYS A 798 -13.07 -29.39 36.11
C LYS A 798 -12.43 -28.41 37.10
N ASP A 799 -11.38 -27.71 36.68
CA ASP A 799 -10.68 -26.74 37.52
C ASP A 799 -11.56 -25.55 37.92
N ASN A 800 -12.61 -25.26 37.15
CA ASN A 800 -13.59 -24.22 37.43
C ASN A 800 -14.88 -24.76 38.11
N GLY A 801 -14.88 -26.03 38.50
CA GLY A 801 -15.95 -26.66 39.28
C GLY A 801 -17.18 -27.04 38.45
N PHE A 802 -16.94 -27.60 37.27
CA PHE A 802 -17.92 -28.25 36.42
C PHE A 802 -17.51 -29.71 36.19
N ASP A 803 -18.48 -30.60 36.03
CA ASP A 803 -18.22 -32.01 35.72
C ASP A 803 -18.55 -32.25 34.25
N VAL A 804 -17.56 -32.68 33.46
CA VAL A 804 -17.77 -32.98 32.04
C VAL A 804 -18.40 -34.37 31.92
N GLU A 805 -19.69 -34.42 31.61
CA GLU A 805 -20.48 -35.65 31.53
C GLU A 805 -20.37 -36.29 30.14
N GLU A 806 -20.69 -35.52 29.10
CA GLU A 806 -20.57 -35.95 27.71
C GLU A 806 -19.54 -35.09 27.00
N LEU A 807 -18.54 -35.71 26.38
CA LEU A 807 -17.55 -35.04 25.54
C LEU A 807 -17.27 -35.88 24.29
N GLY A 808 -17.59 -35.32 23.13
CA GLY A 808 -17.42 -35.97 21.84
C GLY A 808 -16.63 -35.13 20.86
N LEU A 809 -15.77 -35.78 20.07
CA LEU A 809 -15.15 -35.19 18.89
C LEU A 809 -16.00 -35.52 17.66
N CYS A 810 -16.60 -34.51 17.06
CA CYS A 810 -17.36 -34.65 15.83
C CYS A 810 -16.47 -34.41 14.61
N CYS A 811 -16.44 -35.35 13.68
CA CYS A 811 -15.72 -35.25 12.41
C CYS A 811 -16.73 -35.29 11.26
N LYS A 812 -16.70 -34.30 10.37
CA LYS A 812 -17.53 -34.24 9.17
C LYS A 812 -16.70 -33.98 7.94
N GLN A 813 -16.71 -34.93 7.02
CA GLN A 813 -16.15 -34.78 5.70
C GLN A 813 -17.16 -34.06 4.80
N VAL A 814 -16.76 -32.93 4.23
CA VAL A 814 -17.55 -32.14 3.28
C VAL A 814 -16.85 -32.15 1.95
N GLU A 815 -17.48 -32.72 0.94
CA GLU A 815 -16.95 -32.77 -0.42
C GLU A 815 -17.55 -31.63 -1.26
N ASN A 816 -16.69 -30.77 -1.80
CA ASN A 816 -17.07 -29.83 -2.84
C ASN A 816 -16.82 -30.48 -4.20
N ARG A 817 -17.84 -31.14 -4.75
CA ARG A 817 -17.75 -31.90 -6.01
C ARG A 817 -17.39 -31.06 -7.23
N SER A 818 -17.73 -29.76 -7.25
CA SER A 818 -17.39 -28.90 -8.40
C SER A 818 -15.94 -28.43 -8.38
N ARG A 819 -15.25 -28.55 -7.24
CA ARG A 819 -13.84 -28.17 -7.08
C ARG A 819 -12.93 -29.36 -6.76
N GLU A 820 -13.50 -30.57 -6.64
CA GLU A 820 -12.81 -31.79 -6.21
C GLU A 820 -12.07 -31.63 -4.86
N ILE A 821 -12.60 -30.79 -3.96
CA ILE A 821 -11.98 -30.54 -2.65
C ILE A 821 -12.73 -31.32 -1.57
N VAL A 822 -11.99 -32.15 -0.85
CA VAL A 822 -12.44 -32.78 0.39
C VAL A 822 -12.05 -31.90 1.59
N MET A 823 -13.03 -31.52 2.41
CA MET A 823 -12.82 -30.69 3.59
C MET A 823 -13.20 -31.46 4.86
N ASN A 824 -12.21 -31.74 5.72
CA ASN A 824 -12.44 -32.41 7.00
C ASN A 824 -12.68 -31.38 8.10
N ARG A 825 -13.94 -31.22 8.51
CA ARG A 825 -14.30 -30.32 9.61
C ARG A 825 -14.35 -31.10 10.92
N ARG A 826 -13.72 -30.57 11.97
CA ARG A 826 -13.68 -31.16 13.31
C ARG A 826 -14.12 -30.13 14.34
N TRP A 827 -14.97 -30.54 15.26
CA TRP A 827 -15.37 -29.73 16.40
C TRP A 827 -15.63 -30.62 17.60
N ILE A 828 -15.44 -30.05 18.80
CA ILE A 828 -15.79 -30.70 20.05
C ILE A 828 -17.21 -30.30 20.40
N GLN A 829 -17.94 -31.25 20.96
CA GLN A 829 -19.26 -31.05 21.54
C GLN A 829 -19.27 -31.61 22.96
N ALA A 830 -19.82 -30.86 23.91
CA ALA A 830 -19.90 -31.30 25.29
C ALA A 830 -21.22 -30.88 25.97
N VAL A 831 -21.65 -31.73 26.91
CA VAL A 831 -22.69 -31.43 27.91
C VAL A 831 -22.03 -31.49 29.27
N ILE A 832 -22.12 -30.38 29.99
CA ILE A 832 -21.31 -30.15 31.19
C ILE A 832 -22.22 -29.65 32.33
N PRO A 833 -22.67 -30.51 33.25
CA PRO A 833 -23.33 -30.08 34.47
C PRO A 833 -22.40 -29.28 35.41
N ILE A 834 -22.99 -28.39 36.21
CA ILE A 834 -22.27 -27.77 37.32
C ILE A 834 -21.97 -28.78 38.43
N CYS A 835 -20.74 -28.73 38.96
CA CYS A 835 -20.36 -29.59 40.08
C CYS A 835 -21.00 -29.04 41.36
N VAL A 836 -22.05 -29.69 41.86
CA VAL A 836 -22.57 -29.44 43.20
C VAL A 836 -21.77 -30.29 44.16
N ARG A 837 -20.76 -29.72 44.82
CA ARG A 837 -20.16 -30.36 45.99
C ARG A 837 -21.24 -30.47 47.06
N GLN A 838 -21.91 -31.62 47.15
CA GLN A 838 -22.60 -32.02 48.36
C GLN A 838 -21.56 -31.98 49.49
N LEU A 839 -21.68 -31.01 50.39
CA LEU A 839 -21.20 -31.19 51.75
C LEU A 839 -21.86 -32.45 52.27
N LYS A 840 -21.16 -33.59 52.19
CA LYS A 840 -21.40 -34.72 53.08
C LYS A 840 -21.12 -34.21 54.48
N LEU A 841 -22.15 -33.66 55.13
CA LEU A 841 -22.22 -33.58 56.58
C LEU A 841 -22.12 -35.04 57.08
N PHE A 842 -20.98 -35.37 57.66
CA PHE A 842 -20.87 -36.52 58.55
C PHE A 842 -21.92 -36.35 59.65
N CYS A 843 -22.89 -37.26 59.71
CA CYS A 843 -23.57 -37.65 60.95
C CYS A 843 -23.03 -39.02 61.35
#